data_AF-A0A9P4K9S2-F1
#
_entry.id   AF-A0A9P4K9S2-F1
#
_cell.length_a   1.000
_cell.length_b   1.000
_cell.length_c   1.000
_cell.angle_alpha   90.00
_cell.angle_beta   90.00
_cell.angle_gamma   90.00
#
_symmetry.space_group_name_H-M   'P 1'
#
loop_
_entity.id
_entity.type
_entity.pdbx_description
1 polymer ?
#
loop_
_entity_poly.entity_id
_entity_poly.type
_entity_poly.pdbx_seq_one_letter_code
_entity_poly.pdbx_strand_id
1 'polypeptide(L)'
;MATGFQATVELTRIFPVEKGVQKVFESALQIVRNFRNSGSDILVEEDLSSAFGRVEIADDLENKFREAIKNKFPTNSKSDVSTYVKPLYRGSAVGLDHQVSETIIRAIPKEQKTYLSTVIQLSFLGWVHNRTYLAAAIEQAMQKRIENGLVDAINPGFDGIFKTLEACSTQTASFPWDQYIQYVVAEIRKSIPSFKYEKRFTAVTANTLFAGIDCFPRLQRFPEEYKMVVKGLQGFITIIIWAWFLLGLTIEIVGTPVGNIRFGPPQVTHVFISWDSGLNVPEIELLDSNKEPVFKTVPADDSSEVDLLSASAERAILKDYCMTKIRREFDLKKAVEDELVKTILALSLIVSKKIQRVREVRSTSRSDSGNRQLNECPVDLEESRIFSSAGVLFPDVKIDKLEIAAMVRRMRGTTFQPNMFPPPLDKYVACFDMRKMRDIERIIQSLVSLTLLFAHVRKIEKCANIPLILTDSRGFVRLTINEMLANEEKVDIEESTLFHQLSFLLIGGHFGREDRDSGSMYFAVSDFGWSIYLDTVGEKDPEEVRPELLHLEEGVWIMNNTFRRKLRIRDANHARHWDPSSVSQMVVIDRGEMYIPRCVTTVLERKDYCCDRDKELLIGLKFVVDESAITQRADSAPRFELYSSFRFMHQTLWTGVKLTKSCSHDEEDTRERRLPMNTVTVGGLGEGFQFEQETPERLCIALVHGDSRSRWLSVLPGGNRQIMLRRRYQTCVDCAVQQAACLDEEASAPLVKH
;
A
#
# COMPACT_ATOMS: atom_id res chain seq x y z
N MET A 1 -23.68 -13.11 13.70
CA MET A 1 -24.06 -13.50 12.32
C MET A 1 -25.55 -13.83 12.11
N ALA A 2 -26.45 -13.71 13.12
CA ALA A 2 -27.88 -14.05 12.98
C ALA A 2 -28.84 -12.85 12.82
N THR A 3 -28.37 -11.61 13.00
CA THR A 3 -29.22 -10.40 13.06
C THR A 3 -29.78 -9.96 11.70
N GLY A 4 -29.02 -10.08 10.62
CA GLY A 4 -29.49 -9.70 9.27
C GLY A 4 -30.64 -10.56 8.72
N PHE A 5 -30.72 -11.84 9.14
CA PHE A 5 -31.82 -12.72 8.76
C PHE A 5 -33.11 -12.36 9.52
N GLN A 6 -32.97 -11.89 10.76
CA GLN A 6 -34.09 -11.51 11.63
C GLN A 6 -34.78 -10.22 11.13
N ALA A 7 -34.01 -9.22 10.66
CA ALA A 7 -34.57 -8.02 10.01
C ALA A 7 -35.34 -8.35 8.72
N THR A 8 -34.88 -9.34 7.96
CA THR A 8 -35.57 -9.81 6.73
C THR A 8 -36.90 -10.49 7.06
N VAL A 9 -37.00 -11.17 8.21
CA VAL A 9 -38.23 -11.83 8.67
C VAL A 9 -39.21 -10.84 9.30
N GLU A 10 -38.74 -9.81 10.02
CA GLU A 10 -39.64 -8.81 10.61
C GLU A 10 -40.36 -7.94 9.56
N LEU A 11 -39.71 -7.64 8.43
CA LEU A 11 -40.35 -6.96 7.29
C LEU A 11 -41.46 -7.80 6.63
N THR A 12 -41.46 -9.13 6.77
CA THR A 12 -42.50 -10.01 6.18
C THR A 12 -43.82 -10.04 6.94
N ARG A 13 -43.86 -9.56 8.19
CA ARG A 13 -45.08 -9.59 9.01
C ARG A 13 -46.02 -8.39 8.84
N ILE A 14 -45.60 -7.37 8.09
CA ILE A 14 -46.29 -6.07 8.06
C ILE A 14 -47.16 -5.87 6.80
N PHE A 15 -46.98 -6.62 5.70
CA PHE A 15 -47.72 -6.39 4.46
C PHE A 15 -48.31 -7.66 3.81
N PRO A 16 -49.62 -7.71 3.47
CA PRO A 16 -50.18 -8.75 2.62
C PRO A 16 -49.64 -8.63 1.20
N VAL A 17 -49.25 -9.77 0.61
CA VAL A 17 -48.49 -9.83 -0.64
C VAL A 17 -49.39 -9.62 -1.86
N GLU A 18 -49.40 -8.40 -2.41
CA GLU A 18 -49.83 -8.13 -3.79
C GLU A 18 -48.61 -7.81 -4.69
N LYS A 19 -48.75 -8.09 -5.99
CA LYS A 19 -47.68 -8.08 -7.02
C LYS A 19 -46.83 -6.80 -7.12
N GLY A 20 -47.27 -5.68 -6.55
CA GLY A 20 -46.48 -4.46 -6.42
C GLY A 20 -45.36 -4.54 -5.38
N VAL A 21 -45.56 -5.31 -4.30
CA VAL A 21 -44.58 -5.49 -3.21
C VAL A 21 -43.39 -6.33 -3.66
N GLN A 22 -43.58 -7.24 -4.63
CA GLN A 22 -42.49 -8.10 -5.11
C GLN A 22 -41.37 -7.31 -5.79
N LYS A 23 -41.69 -6.28 -6.58
CA LYS A 23 -40.68 -5.38 -7.17
C LYS A 23 -39.98 -4.51 -6.12
N VAL A 24 -40.71 -4.05 -5.10
CA VAL A 24 -40.13 -3.28 -3.98
C VAL A 24 -39.21 -4.18 -3.15
N PHE A 25 -39.61 -5.42 -2.91
CA PHE A 25 -38.84 -6.43 -2.19
C PHE A 25 -37.60 -6.87 -2.95
N GLU A 26 -37.71 -7.10 -4.26
CA GLU A 26 -36.57 -7.40 -5.14
C GLU A 26 -35.58 -6.23 -5.16
N SER A 27 -36.09 -4.99 -5.24
CA SER A 27 -35.25 -3.78 -5.16
C SER A 27 -34.58 -3.66 -3.79
N ALA A 28 -35.30 -3.90 -2.69
CA ALA A 28 -34.75 -3.86 -1.33
C ALA A 28 -33.69 -4.96 -1.11
N LEU A 29 -33.93 -6.18 -1.58
CA LEU A 29 -32.95 -7.27 -1.52
C LEU A 29 -31.73 -6.97 -2.38
N GLN A 30 -31.91 -6.33 -3.54
CA GLN A 30 -30.80 -5.93 -4.40
C GLN A 30 -29.96 -4.83 -3.73
N ILE A 31 -30.59 -3.86 -3.08
CA ILE A 31 -29.92 -2.83 -2.29
C ILE A 31 -29.12 -3.47 -1.14
N VAL A 32 -29.72 -4.37 -0.35
CA VAL A 32 -29.03 -5.07 0.75
C VAL A 32 -27.85 -5.90 0.23
N ARG A 33 -28.00 -6.57 -0.92
CA ARG A 33 -26.91 -7.32 -1.56
C ARG A 33 -25.78 -6.39 -2.02
N ASN A 34 -26.11 -5.23 -2.59
CA ASN A 34 -25.12 -4.24 -3.03
C ASN A 34 -24.33 -3.67 -1.84
N PHE A 35 -24.99 -3.36 -0.71
CA PHE A 35 -24.32 -2.93 0.53
C PHE A 35 -23.38 -4.02 1.06
N ARG A 36 -23.84 -5.27 1.09
CA ARG A 36 -22.97 -6.39 1.48
C ARG A 36 -21.77 -6.55 0.55
N ASN A 37 -21.91 -6.23 -0.73
CA ASN A 37 -20.83 -6.29 -1.73
C ASN A 37 -19.84 -5.13 -1.60
N SER A 38 -20.32 -3.93 -1.24
CA SER A 38 -19.46 -2.79 -0.89
C SER A 38 -18.72 -2.95 0.43
N GLY A 39 -19.15 -3.90 1.26
CA GLY A 39 -18.58 -4.22 2.55
C GLY A 39 -19.28 -3.51 3.71
N SER A 40 -20.16 -2.55 3.46
CA SER A 40 -20.91 -1.79 4.48
C SER A 40 -22.27 -2.42 4.82
N ASP A 41 -22.92 -1.93 5.86
CA ASP A 41 -24.25 -2.37 6.30
C ASP A 41 -25.20 -1.16 6.32
N ILE A 42 -26.37 -1.31 5.68
CA ILE A 42 -27.36 -0.24 5.55
C ILE A 42 -27.86 0.27 6.91
N LEU A 43 -27.99 -0.62 7.91
CA LEU A 43 -28.44 -0.24 9.25
C LEU A 43 -27.37 0.57 9.96
N VAL A 44 -26.11 0.16 9.83
CA VAL A 44 -24.98 0.88 10.41
C VAL A 44 -24.81 2.25 9.77
N GLU A 45 -25.00 2.36 8.45
CA GLU A 45 -25.00 3.65 7.76
C GLU A 45 -26.14 4.55 8.25
N GLU A 46 -27.32 4.00 8.53
CA GLU A 46 -28.44 4.73 9.12
C GLU A 46 -28.10 5.26 10.52
N ASP A 47 -27.57 4.41 11.39
CA ASP A 47 -27.17 4.76 12.76
C ASP A 47 -26.06 5.81 12.78
N LEU A 48 -25.10 5.72 11.86
CA LEU A 48 -24.08 6.75 11.72
C LEU A 48 -24.66 8.06 11.16
N SER A 49 -25.66 7.96 10.27
CA SER A 49 -26.31 9.13 9.71
C SER A 49 -27.18 9.90 10.71
N SER A 50 -27.77 9.21 11.68
CA SER A 50 -28.51 9.84 12.78
C SER A 50 -27.58 10.65 13.70
N ALA A 51 -26.29 10.29 13.76
CA ALA A 51 -25.29 10.99 14.55
C ALA A 51 -24.62 12.13 13.77
N PHE A 52 -23.97 11.79 12.65
CA PHE A 52 -23.16 12.72 11.86
C PHE A 52 -23.99 13.54 10.88
N GLY A 53 -25.09 13.01 10.37
CA GLY A 53 -25.92 13.68 9.35
C GLY A 53 -26.81 14.81 9.88
N ARG A 54 -26.71 15.16 11.17
CA ARG A 54 -27.48 16.23 11.83
C ARG A 54 -26.99 17.64 11.50
N VAL A 55 -25.82 17.74 10.88
CA VAL A 55 -25.21 19.02 10.47
C VAL A 55 -25.34 19.24 8.97
N GLU A 56 -25.48 20.50 8.58
CA GLU A 56 -25.42 20.95 7.20
C GLU A 56 -23.96 21.18 6.80
N ILE A 57 -23.57 20.66 5.63
CA ILE A 57 -22.24 20.91 5.07
C ILE A 57 -22.27 22.24 4.32
N ALA A 58 -21.19 23.03 4.43
CA ALA A 58 -21.02 24.26 3.69
C ALA A 58 -21.12 24.00 2.17
N ASP A 59 -21.98 24.75 1.49
CA ASP A 59 -22.32 24.53 0.07
C ASP A 59 -21.09 24.45 -0.85
N ASP A 60 -20.09 25.31 -0.61
CA ASP A 60 -18.84 25.33 -1.39
C ASP A 60 -18.06 24.01 -1.27
N LEU A 61 -17.98 23.45 -0.05
CA LEU A 61 -17.30 22.18 0.18
C LEU A 61 -18.12 21.02 -0.40
N GLU A 62 -19.44 21.03 -0.18
CA GLU A 62 -20.36 20.02 -0.72
C GLU A 62 -20.22 19.94 -2.25
N ASN A 63 -20.24 21.07 -2.94
CA ASN A 63 -20.11 21.13 -4.39
C ASN A 63 -18.76 20.60 -4.88
N LYS A 64 -17.65 21.05 -4.27
CA LYS A 64 -16.30 20.55 -4.59
C LYS A 64 -16.19 19.04 -4.35
N PHE A 65 -16.80 18.54 -3.28
CA PHE A 65 -16.79 17.12 -2.97
C PHE A 65 -17.55 16.32 -4.02
N ARG A 66 -18.77 16.74 -4.36
CA ARG A 66 -19.57 16.10 -5.43
C ARG A 66 -18.85 16.10 -6.77
N GLU A 67 -18.19 17.20 -7.12
CA GLU A 67 -17.38 17.30 -8.34
C GLU A 67 -16.19 16.34 -8.33
N ALA A 68 -15.44 16.26 -7.23
CA ALA A 68 -14.31 15.34 -7.10
C ALA A 68 -14.73 13.88 -7.27
N ILE A 69 -15.89 13.49 -6.72
CA ILE A 69 -16.44 12.13 -6.87
C ILE A 69 -16.93 11.89 -8.30
N LYS A 70 -17.69 12.83 -8.90
CA LYS A 70 -18.19 12.71 -10.28
C LYS A 70 -17.07 12.63 -11.31
N ASN A 71 -15.99 13.40 -11.12
CA ASN A 71 -14.83 13.37 -12.00
C ASN A 71 -14.08 12.04 -11.92
N LYS A 72 -14.04 11.42 -10.73
CA LYS A 72 -13.45 10.09 -10.55
C LYS A 72 -14.33 8.99 -11.13
N PHE A 73 -15.64 9.11 -10.99
CA PHE A 73 -16.60 8.08 -11.38
C PHE A 73 -17.71 8.65 -12.28
N PRO A 74 -17.47 8.80 -13.59
CA PRO A 74 -18.46 9.36 -14.51
C PRO A 74 -19.69 8.45 -14.61
N THR A 75 -20.85 8.96 -14.20
CA THR A 75 -22.13 8.23 -14.06
C THR A 75 -22.86 7.90 -15.37
N ASN A 76 -22.21 8.06 -16.53
CA ASN A 76 -22.90 8.09 -17.83
C ASN A 76 -23.14 6.72 -18.48
N SER A 77 -22.94 5.59 -17.80
CA SER A 77 -23.35 4.29 -18.35
C SER A 77 -23.84 3.34 -17.25
N LYS A 78 -25.16 3.28 -17.06
CA LYS A 78 -25.82 2.34 -16.15
C LYS A 78 -25.86 0.89 -16.66
N SER A 79 -25.32 0.57 -17.83
CA SER A 79 -25.64 -0.70 -18.50
C SER A 79 -24.55 -1.79 -18.53
N ASP A 80 -23.29 -1.55 -18.16
CA ASP A 80 -22.29 -2.63 -18.15
C ASP A 80 -21.33 -2.56 -16.95
N VAL A 81 -21.71 -3.28 -15.88
CA VAL A 81 -20.87 -3.54 -14.70
C VAL A 81 -19.53 -4.21 -15.08
N SER A 82 -19.49 -4.98 -16.18
CA SER A 82 -18.29 -5.64 -16.70
C SER A 82 -17.22 -4.69 -17.25
N THR A 83 -17.58 -3.43 -17.54
CA THR A 83 -16.65 -2.46 -18.16
C THR A 83 -15.71 -1.81 -17.14
N TYR A 84 -16.02 -1.90 -15.84
CA TYR A 84 -15.30 -1.17 -14.77
C TYR A 84 -14.48 -2.05 -13.83
N VAL A 85 -14.58 -3.38 -13.95
CA VAL A 85 -13.68 -4.30 -13.25
C VAL A 85 -12.56 -4.66 -14.21
N LYS A 86 -11.34 -4.22 -13.91
CA LYS A 86 -10.16 -4.60 -14.68
C LYS A 86 -9.73 -6.01 -14.22
N PRO A 87 -9.91 -7.07 -15.03
CA PRO A 87 -9.46 -8.39 -14.63
C PRO A 87 -7.94 -8.38 -14.47
N LEU A 88 -7.44 -9.11 -13.47
CA LEU A 88 -6.02 -9.19 -13.19
C LEU A 88 -5.20 -9.67 -14.40
N TYR A 89 -5.79 -10.62 -15.13
CA TYR A 89 -5.39 -11.08 -16.45
C TYR A 89 -6.59 -11.79 -17.09
N ARG A 90 -6.47 -12.17 -18.37
CA ARG A 90 -7.58 -12.79 -19.12
C ARG A 90 -8.01 -14.10 -18.45
N GLY A 91 -9.26 -14.16 -17.99
CA GLY A 91 -9.84 -15.34 -17.35
C GLY A 91 -9.62 -15.45 -15.83
N SER A 92 -9.00 -14.44 -15.20
CA SER A 92 -8.85 -14.43 -13.73
C SER A 92 -10.22 -14.34 -13.02
N ALA A 93 -10.36 -15.05 -11.91
CA ALA A 93 -11.52 -14.94 -11.02
C ALA A 93 -11.50 -13.65 -10.17
N VAL A 94 -10.39 -12.90 -10.20
CA VAL A 94 -10.18 -11.69 -9.41
C VAL A 94 -9.86 -10.52 -10.34
N GLY A 95 -10.33 -9.33 -9.97
CA GLY A 95 -10.07 -8.09 -10.68
C GLY A 95 -9.84 -6.92 -9.73
N LEU A 96 -9.52 -5.78 -10.31
CA LEU A 96 -9.51 -4.49 -9.63
C LEU A 96 -10.82 -3.77 -9.95
N ASP A 97 -11.59 -3.47 -8.91
CA ASP A 97 -12.84 -2.73 -8.99
C ASP A 97 -12.58 -1.23 -8.90
N HIS A 98 -13.05 -0.52 -9.92
CA HIS A 98 -13.02 0.94 -10.01
C HIS A 98 -14.42 1.56 -9.83
N GLN A 99 -15.42 0.82 -9.35
CA GLN A 99 -16.79 1.31 -9.22
C GLN A 99 -17.01 2.15 -7.95
N VAL A 100 -18.07 2.95 -7.99
CA VAL A 100 -18.66 3.58 -6.81
C VAL A 100 -19.45 2.52 -6.04
N SER A 101 -19.36 2.50 -4.72
CA SER A 101 -20.23 1.66 -3.90
C SER A 101 -21.62 2.25 -3.71
N GLU A 102 -22.53 1.41 -3.23
CA GLU A 102 -23.87 1.80 -2.82
C GLU A 102 -23.88 2.93 -1.77
N THR A 103 -22.91 2.96 -0.82
CA THR A 103 -22.78 4.03 0.19
C THR A 103 -22.70 5.42 -0.45
N ILE A 104 -21.84 5.57 -1.47
CA ILE A 104 -21.66 6.85 -2.17
C ILE A 104 -22.79 7.09 -3.17
N ILE A 105 -23.26 6.04 -3.86
CA ILE A 105 -24.41 6.15 -4.77
C ILE A 105 -25.65 6.68 -4.03
N ARG A 106 -25.89 6.25 -2.79
CA ARG A 106 -26.99 6.74 -1.93
C ARG A 106 -26.79 8.18 -1.48
N ALA A 107 -25.55 8.61 -1.23
CA ALA A 107 -25.23 9.95 -0.74
C ALA A 107 -25.16 11.03 -1.83
N ILE A 108 -24.90 10.66 -3.08
CA ILE A 108 -24.72 11.60 -4.22
C ILE A 108 -26.01 12.31 -4.68
N PRO A 109 -27.22 11.77 -4.58
CA PRO A 109 -28.45 12.52 -4.84
C PRO A 109 -28.55 13.79 -3.98
N LYS A 110 -29.17 14.85 -4.50
CA LYS A 110 -29.30 16.13 -3.79
C LYS A 110 -30.27 16.04 -2.61
N GLU A 111 -31.20 15.10 -2.69
CA GLU A 111 -32.25 14.85 -1.71
C GLU A 111 -31.71 14.18 -0.44
N GLN A 112 -30.53 13.55 -0.52
CA GLN A 112 -29.94 12.72 0.55
C GLN A 112 -28.86 13.47 1.34
N LYS A 113 -29.15 14.70 1.76
CA LYS A 113 -28.19 15.59 2.46
C LYS A 113 -27.59 14.96 3.73
N THR A 114 -28.39 14.25 4.51
CA THR A 114 -27.97 13.60 5.76
C THR A 114 -26.89 12.53 5.53
N TYR A 115 -27.04 11.67 4.52
CA TYR A 115 -26.01 10.68 4.19
C TYR A 115 -24.76 11.32 3.62
N LEU A 116 -24.91 12.34 2.77
CA LEU A 116 -23.74 13.04 2.25
C LEU A 116 -22.94 13.71 3.35
N SER A 117 -23.61 14.40 4.27
CA SER A 117 -22.97 15.01 5.44
C SER A 117 -22.18 13.99 6.24
N THR A 118 -22.76 12.80 6.45
CA THR A 118 -22.10 11.67 7.10
C THR A 118 -20.86 11.19 6.33
N VAL A 119 -21.00 10.95 5.03
CA VAL A 119 -19.90 10.50 4.16
C VAL A 119 -18.75 11.51 4.14
N ILE A 120 -19.04 12.81 4.03
CA ILE A 120 -18.02 13.86 3.99
C ILE A 120 -17.25 13.90 5.31
N GLN A 121 -17.96 13.86 6.44
CA GLN A 121 -17.33 13.87 7.77
C GLN A 121 -16.49 12.62 8.02
N LEU A 122 -17.02 11.43 7.73
CA LEU A 122 -16.28 10.16 7.88
C LEU A 122 -15.09 10.07 6.92
N SER A 123 -15.22 10.59 5.70
CA SER A 123 -14.13 10.71 4.72
C SER A 123 -12.99 11.57 5.28
N PHE A 124 -13.31 12.74 5.82
CA PHE A 124 -12.33 13.62 6.45
C PHE A 124 -11.68 12.98 7.67
N LEU A 125 -12.47 12.46 8.61
CA LEU A 125 -11.95 11.84 9.83
C LEU A 125 -11.08 10.61 9.52
N GLY A 126 -11.47 9.80 8.52
CA GLY A 126 -10.68 8.67 8.05
C GLY A 126 -9.37 9.09 7.37
N TRP A 127 -9.30 10.30 6.80
CA TRP A 127 -8.06 10.84 6.23
C TRP A 127 -7.02 11.20 7.30
N VAL A 128 -7.46 11.67 8.47
CA VAL A 128 -6.58 12.10 9.56
C VAL A 128 -6.28 11.02 10.61
N HIS A 129 -7.09 9.95 10.68
CA HIS A 129 -6.95 8.90 11.69
C HIS A 129 -6.71 7.51 11.11
N ASN A 130 -6.08 6.65 11.90
CA ASN A 130 -6.08 5.22 11.61
C ASN A 130 -7.52 4.67 11.68
N ARG A 131 -7.93 3.88 10.68
CA ARG A 131 -9.30 3.34 10.61
C ARG A 131 -9.71 2.53 11.84
N THR A 132 -8.81 1.70 12.37
CA THR A 132 -9.05 0.87 13.56
C THR A 132 -9.30 1.75 14.78
N TYR A 133 -8.43 2.74 15.00
CA TYR A 133 -8.60 3.69 16.10
C TYR A 133 -9.88 4.51 15.94
N LEU A 134 -10.15 5.04 14.74
CA LEU A 134 -11.33 5.85 14.48
C LEU A 134 -12.62 5.05 14.71
N ALA A 135 -12.68 3.79 14.29
CA ALA A 135 -13.83 2.93 14.54
C ALA A 135 -14.07 2.75 16.06
N ALA A 136 -13.02 2.47 16.84
CA ALA A 136 -13.11 2.35 18.29
C ALA A 136 -13.51 3.68 18.96
N ALA A 137 -12.98 4.81 18.48
CA ALA A 137 -13.32 6.13 19.00
C ALA A 137 -14.77 6.51 18.72
N ILE A 138 -15.30 6.21 17.51
CA ILE A 138 -16.71 6.41 17.17
C ILE A 138 -17.59 5.50 18.04
N GLU A 139 -17.25 4.22 18.18
CA GLU A 139 -17.98 3.29 19.03
C GLU A 139 -18.07 3.79 20.47
N GLN A 140 -16.94 4.23 21.04
CA GLN A 140 -16.90 4.79 22.39
C GLN A 140 -17.72 6.09 22.49
N ALA A 141 -17.69 6.95 21.47
CA ALA A 141 -18.51 8.16 21.44
C ALA A 141 -20.01 7.83 21.40
N MET A 142 -20.43 6.84 20.59
CA MET A 142 -21.82 6.39 20.55
C MET A 142 -22.25 5.76 21.87
N GLN A 143 -21.37 4.98 22.51
CA GLN A 143 -21.65 4.40 23.83
C GLN A 143 -21.88 5.49 24.89
N LYS A 144 -21.08 6.56 24.88
CA LYS A 144 -21.27 7.72 25.76
C LYS A 144 -22.58 8.46 25.50
N ARG A 145 -23.03 8.53 24.24
CA ARG A 145 -24.36 9.09 23.91
C ARG A 145 -25.49 8.29 24.57
N ILE A 146 -25.38 6.96 24.59
CA ILE A 146 -26.34 6.07 25.26
C ILE A 146 -26.30 6.28 26.78
N GLU A 147 -25.10 6.31 27.37
CA GLU A 147 -24.91 6.52 28.82
C GLU A 147 -25.48 7.87 29.29
N ASN A 148 -25.40 8.90 28.46
CA ASN A 148 -25.97 10.22 28.72
C ASN A 148 -27.48 10.32 28.42
N GLY A 149 -28.14 9.21 28.06
CA GLY A 149 -29.59 9.16 27.86
C GLY A 149 -30.10 9.92 26.63
N LEU A 150 -29.28 10.07 25.58
CA LEU A 150 -29.75 10.66 24.33
C LEU A 150 -30.73 9.72 23.62
N VAL A 151 -31.92 10.23 23.29
CA VAL A 151 -33.08 9.46 22.81
C VAL A 151 -32.81 8.74 21.47
N ASP A 152 -31.91 9.27 20.65
CA ASP A 152 -31.54 8.78 19.32
C ASP A 152 -30.23 7.99 19.31
N ALA A 153 -29.65 7.69 20.47
CA ALA A 153 -28.34 7.05 20.55
C ALA A 153 -28.43 5.53 20.33
N ILE A 154 -27.80 5.06 19.26
CA ILE A 154 -27.60 3.64 18.95
C ILE A 154 -26.12 3.40 18.71
N ASN A 155 -25.60 2.28 19.19
CA ASN A 155 -24.22 1.86 18.94
C ASN A 155 -24.21 0.72 17.91
N PRO A 156 -23.79 0.97 16.66
CA PRO A 156 -23.73 -0.05 15.61
C PRO A 156 -22.60 -1.07 15.79
N GLY A 157 -21.70 -0.84 16.77
CA GLY A 157 -20.57 -1.70 17.09
C GLY A 157 -19.36 -1.52 16.17
N PHE A 158 -18.19 -1.90 16.67
CA PHE A 158 -16.89 -1.72 16.02
C PHE A 158 -16.84 -2.19 14.55
N ASP A 159 -17.23 -3.45 14.29
CA ASP A 159 -17.07 -4.07 12.96
C ASP A 159 -17.92 -3.37 11.90
N GLY A 160 -19.12 -2.91 12.26
CA GLY A 160 -20.00 -2.16 11.37
C GLY A 160 -19.39 -0.81 11.02
N ILE A 161 -18.94 -0.06 12.04
CA ILE A 161 -18.32 1.24 11.86
C ILE A 161 -17.06 1.12 11.00
N PHE A 162 -16.19 0.14 11.30
CA PHE A 162 -14.96 -0.09 10.56
C PHE A 162 -15.22 -0.31 9.06
N LYS A 163 -16.23 -1.13 8.73
CA LYS A 163 -16.64 -1.41 7.36
C LYS A 163 -17.21 -0.20 6.63
N THR A 164 -18.01 0.62 7.30
CA THR A 164 -18.53 1.86 6.71
C THR A 164 -17.40 2.86 6.46
N LEU A 165 -16.44 2.99 7.40
CA LEU A 165 -15.24 3.80 7.19
C LEU A 165 -14.42 3.30 6.00
N GLU A 166 -14.25 1.98 5.85
CA GLU A 166 -13.56 1.37 4.71
C GLU A 166 -14.23 1.71 3.38
N ALA A 167 -15.56 1.59 3.31
CA ALA A 167 -16.32 1.94 2.13
C ALA A 167 -16.14 3.43 1.77
N CYS A 168 -16.31 4.33 2.76
CA CYS A 168 -16.12 5.77 2.58
C CYS A 168 -14.70 6.08 2.11
N SER A 169 -13.66 5.73 2.87
CA SER A 169 -12.26 6.04 2.57
C SER A 169 -11.82 5.55 1.19
N THR A 170 -12.26 4.36 0.78
CA THR A 170 -11.91 3.78 -0.53
C THR A 170 -12.39 4.63 -1.70
N GLN A 171 -13.53 5.29 -1.56
CA GLN A 171 -14.19 5.95 -2.69
C GLN A 171 -14.04 7.46 -2.66
N THR A 172 -13.78 8.02 -1.50
CA THR A 172 -13.60 9.45 -1.33
C THR A 172 -12.12 9.86 -1.36
N ALA A 173 -11.21 8.90 -1.55
CA ALA A 173 -9.76 9.12 -1.59
C ALA A 173 -9.27 10.15 -2.63
N SER A 174 -10.04 10.48 -3.66
CA SER A 174 -9.68 11.55 -4.61
C SER A 174 -9.93 12.96 -4.07
N PHE A 175 -10.69 13.10 -2.99
CA PHE A 175 -10.92 14.40 -2.40
C PHE A 175 -9.68 14.86 -1.62
N PRO A 176 -9.11 16.04 -1.94
CA PRO A 176 -7.79 16.44 -1.45
C PRO A 176 -7.86 17.06 -0.05
N TRP A 177 -8.12 16.26 0.98
CA TRP A 177 -8.18 16.73 2.38
C TRP A 177 -6.86 17.33 2.87
N ASP A 178 -5.74 16.89 2.32
CA ASP A 178 -4.40 17.40 2.63
C ASP A 178 -4.25 18.90 2.33
N GLN A 179 -4.93 19.41 1.29
CA GLN A 179 -4.90 20.84 0.96
C GLN A 179 -5.51 21.71 2.07
N TYR A 180 -6.58 21.23 2.72
CA TYR A 180 -7.22 21.93 3.83
C TYR A 180 -6.33 21.94 5.08
N ILE A 181 -5.63 20.83 5.34
CA ILE A 181 -4.64 20.77 6.44
C ILE A 181 -3.49 21.75 6.17
N GLN A 182 -2.92 21.72 4.96
CA GLN A 182 -1.85 22.65 4.58
C GLN A 182 -2.29 24.10 4.68
N TYR A 183 -3.52 24.42 4.28
CA TYR A 183 -4.09 25.76 4.40
C TYR A 183 -4.14 26.22 5.86
N VAL A 184 -4.71 25.41 6.77
CA VAL A 184 -4.82 25.76 8.20
C VAL A 184 -3.42 25.96 8.81
N VAL A 185 -2.49 25.06 8.51
CA VAL A 185 -1.10 25.16 9.00
C VAL A 185 -0.41 26.43 8.47
N ALA A 186 -0.58 26.74 7.18
CA ALA A 186 -0.01 27.94 6.59
C ALA A 186 -0.57 29.19 7.26
N GLU A 187 -1.87 29.23 7.55
CA GLU A 187 -2.50 30.40 8.14
C GLU A 187 -2.10 30.61 9.61
N ILE A 188 -1.97 29.53 10.38
CA ILE A 188 -1.39 29.59 11.72
C ILE A 188 0.05 30.12 11.67
N ARG A 189 0.86 29.66 10.69
CA ARG A 189 2.26 30.11 10.55
C ARG A 189 2.40 31.57 10.15
N LYS A 190 1.44 32.13 9.40
CA LYS A 190 1.45 33.57 9.08
C LYS A 190 1.34 34.42 10.35
N SER A 191 0.49 33.99 11.29
CA SER A 191 0.36 34.65 12.58
C SER A 191 1.48 34.29 13.55
N ILE A 192 1.86 33.02 13.61
CA ILE A 192 2.87 32.48 14.55
C ILE A 192 3.99 31.83 13.73
N PRO A 193 4.99 32.58 13.26
CA PRO A 193 6.09 32.03 12.47
C PRO A 193 6.87 30.92 13.17
N SER A 194 6.88 30.91 14.51
CA SER A 194 7.52 29.87 15.32
C SER A 194 6.71 28.58 15.47
N PHE A 195 5.51 28.48 14.87
CA PHE A 195 4.66 27.30 14.98
C PHE A 195 5.32 26.06 14.34
N LYS A 196 5.65 25.09 15.20
CA LYS A 196 6.15 23.78 14.79
C LYS A 196 4.99 22.80 14.72
N TYR A 197 4.84 22.13 13.58
CA TYR A 197 3.79 21.13 13.39
C TYR A 197 4.07 19.86 14.22
N GLU A 198 3.03 19.31 14.84
CA GLU A 198 3.10 18.04 15.57
C GLU A 198 1.87 17.18 15.23
N LYS A 199 2.06 15.86 15.16
CA LYS A 199 0.99 14.90 14.82
C LYS A 199 -0.23 14.96 15.73
N ARG A 200 -0.03 15.30 17.01
CA ARG A 200 -1.13 15.45 17.97
C ARG A 200 -2.12 16.54 17.58
N PHE A 201 -1.73 17.50 16.74
CA PHE A 201 -2.61 18.60 16.34
C PHE A 201 -3.73 18.18 15.38
N THR A 202 -3.59 17.03 14.71
CA THR A 202 -4.65 16.43 13.87
C THR A 202 -5.36 15.26 14.55
N ALA A 203 -4.76 14.63 15.55
CA ALA A 203 -5.38 13.51 16.27
C ALA A 203 -6.47 13.98 17.26
N VAL A 204 -7.72 13.60 17.01
CA VAL A 204 -8.83 13.83 17.95
C VAL A 204 -8.99 12.64 18.90
N THR A 205 -9.36 12.93 20.14
CA THR A 205 -9.70 11.90 21.13
C THR A 205 -11.14 11.45 20.95
N ALA A 206 -11.52 10.31 21.54
CA ALA A 206 -12.93 9.89 21.57
C ALA A 206 -13.84 10.92 22.26
N ASN A 207 -13.33 11.65 23.27
CA ASN A 207 -14.05 12.74 23.92
C ASN A 207 -14.25 13.94 22.98
N THR A 208 -13.20 14.30 22.23
CA THR A 208 -13.28 15.35 21.21
C THR A 208 -14.28 15.01 20.12
N LEU A 209 -14.27 13.74 19.69
CA LEU A 209 -15.19 13.24 18.69
C LEU A 209 -16.63 13.24 19.19
N PHE A 210 -16.87 12.74 20.40
CA PHE A 210 -18.17 12.79 21.07
C PHE A 210 -18.70 14.22 21.17
N ALA A 211 -17.87 15.17 21.63
CA ALA A 211 -18.25 16.57 21.69
C ALA A 211 -18.54 17.15 20.29
N GLY A 212 -17.74 16.83 19.26
CA GLY A 212 -17.99 17.29 17.90
C GLY A 212 -19.33 16.81 17.35
N ILE A 213 -19.66 15.53 17.57
CA ILE A 213 -20.92 14.91 17.12
C ILE A 213 -22.15 15.60 17.71
N ASP A 214 -22.12 16.03 18.98
CA ASP A 214 -23.30 16.59 19.66
C ASP A 214 -23.29 18.13 19.81
N CYS A 215 -22.13 18.77 19.89
CA CYS A 215 -22.02 20.23 20.03
C CYS A 215 -22.19 20.96 18.69
N PHE A 216 -21.59 20.46 17.59
CA PHE A 216 -21.65 21.16 16.31
C PHE A 216 -23.07 21.32 15.75
N PRO A 217 -23.97 20.31 15.80
CA PRO A 217 -25.36 20.50 15.40
C PRO A 217 -26.06 21.60 16.20
N ARG A 218 -25.76 21.73 17.50
CA ARG A 218 -26.34 22.79 18.35
C ARG A 218 -25.81 24.17 17.99
N LEU A 219 -24.50 24.30 17.77
CA LEU A 219 -23.88 25.55 17.33
C LEU A 219 -24.44 26.03 15.99
N GLN A 220 -24.64 25.11 15.05
CA GLN A 220 -25.16 25.48 13.73
C GLN A 220 -26.65 25.86 13.78
N ARG A 221 -27.44 25.19 14.63
CA ARG A 221 -28.88 25.46 14.77
C ARG A 221 -29.18 26.72 15.60
N PHE A 222 -28.36 27.00 16.61
CA PHE A 222 -28.56 28.10 17.56
C PHE A 222 -27.25 28.88 17.79
N PRO A 223 -26.71 29.54 16.75
CA PRO A 223 -25.38 30.16 16.78
C PRO A 223 -25.24 31.33 17.77
N GLU A 224 -26.35 31.96 18.13
CA GLU A 224 -26.37 33.08 19.09
C GLU A 224 -26.47 32.61 20.54
N GLU A 225 -27.04 31.41 20.77
CA GLU A 225 -27.29 30.88 22.10
C GLU A 225 -26.13 30.07 22.65
N TYR A 226 -25.33 29.45 21.78
CA TYR A 226 -24.28 28.53 22.21
C TYR A 226 -22.90 28.91 21.70
N LYS A 227 -21.89 28.66 22.54
CA LYS A 227 -20.48 28.80 22.19
C LYS A 227 -19.72 27.56 22.64
N MET A 228 -18.82 27.07 21.82
CA MET A 228 -17.96 25.95 22.17
C MET A 228 -16.58 26.48 22.56
N VAL A 229 -16.06 26.02 23.69
CA VAL A 229 -14.70 26.34 24.16
C VAL A 229 -13.89 25.05 24.21
N VAL A 230 -12.75 25.05 23.53
CA VAL A 230 -11.79 23.95 23.49
C VAL A 230 -10.53 24.40 24.21
N LYS A 231 -10.24 23.78 25.35
CA LYS A 231 -9.03 24.03 26.14
C LYS A 231 -8.01 22.93 25.83
N GLY A 232 -7.05 23.23 24.96
CA GLY A 232 -6.03 22.29 24.52
C GLY A 232 -5.76 22.39 23.03
N LEU A 233 -4.53 22.06 22.63
CA LEU A 233 -4.11 22.07 21.22
C LEU A 233 -4.19 20.70 20.55
N GLN A 234 -4.50 19.62 21.26
CA GLN A 234 -4.64 18.33 20.62
C GLN A 234 -5.89 18.30 19.71
N GLY A 235 -5.72 17.81 18.48
CA GLY A 235 -6.79 17.70 17.48
C GLY A 235 -7.31 19.04 16.94
N PHE A 236 -6.72 20.17 17.33
CA PHE A 236 -7.27 21.49 17.02
C PHE A 236 -7.30 21.81 15.52
N ILE A 237 -6.34 21.30 14.72
CA ILE A 237 -6.36 21.47 13.26
C ILE A 237 -7.57 20.74 12.68
N THR A 238 -7.85 19.53 13.19
CA THR A 238 -9.02 18.75 12.77
C THR A 238 -10.31 19.44 13.16
N ILE A 239 -10.39 20.02 14.36
CA ILE A 239 -11.54 20.84 14.79
C ILE A 239 -11.69 22.08 13.90
N ILE A 240 -10.59 22.74 13.53
CA ILE A 240 -10.65 23.90 12.63
C ILE A 240 -11.26 23.52 11.29
N ILE A 241 -10.75 22.46 10.67
CA ILE A 241 -11.27 22.00 9.37
C ILE A 241 -12.73 21.58 9.51
N TRP A 242 -13.08 20.83 10.56
CA TRP A 242 -14.43 20.35 10.79
C TRP A 242 -15.42 21.51 11.00
N ALA A 243 -15.17 22.41 11.95
CA ALA A 243 -16.12 23.49 12.22
C ALA A 243 -16.14 24.53 11.10
N TRP A 244 -14.98 24.94 10.56
CA TRP A 244 -14.93 26.02 9.58
C TRP A 244 -15.18 25.56 8.15
N PHE A 245 -14.37 24.64 7.62
CA PHE A 245 -14.49 24.25 6.21
C PHE A 245 -15.70 23.34 5.97
N LEU A 246 -15.99 22.39 6.87
CA LEU A 246 -17.12 21.48 6.69
C LEU A 246 -18.44 22.14 7.06
N LEU A 247 -18.53 22.86 8.18
CA LEU A 247 -19.82 23.33 8.72
C LEU A 247 -20.08 24.83 8.54
N GLY A 248 -19.09 25.59 8.05
CA GLY A 248 -19.23 27.04 7.85
C GLY A 248 -19.24 27.86 9.14
N LEU A 249 -18.81 27.27 10.27
CA LEU A 249 -18.76 27.95 11.56
C LEU A 249 -17.50 28.81 11.69
N THR A 250 -17.61 29.94 12.38
CA THR A 250 -16.47 30.81 12.72
C THR A 250 -15.71 30.31 13.95
N ILE A 251 -14.38 30.34 13.88
CA ILE A 251 -13.47 29.87 14.94
C ILE A 251 -12.49 30.98 15.32
N GLU A 252 -12.16 31.07 16.60
CA GLU A 252 -11.13 31.97 17.11
C GLU A 252 -10.17 31.23 18.03
N ILE A 253 -8.88 31.26 17.68
CA ILE A 253 -7.81 30.80 18.55
C ILE A 253 -7.43 31.97 19.46
N VAL A 254 -7.62 31.80 20.77
CA VAL A 254 -7.38 32.83 21.78
C VAL A 254 -6.11 32.55 22.57
N GLY A 255 -5.49 33.62 23.07
CA GLY A 255 -4.30 33.51 23.92
C GLY A 255 -3.02 33.15 23.15
N THR A 256 -2.96 33.41 21.84
CA THR A 256 -1.71 33.23 21.09
C THR A 256 -0.72 34.38 21.35
N PRO A 257 0.60 34.17 21.12
CA PRO A 257 1.61 35.20 21.39
C PRO A 257 1.45 36.50 20.59
N VAL A 258 0.74 36.47 19.47
CA VAL A 258 0.61 37.60 18.53
C VAL A 258 -0.80 38.21 18.49
N GLY A 259 -1.71 37.70 19.32
CA GLY A 259 -3.13 38.05 19.31
C GLY A 259 -4.03 36.91 18.81
N ASN A 260 -5.34 37.15 18.74
CA ASN A 260 -6.28 36.11 18.35
C ASN A 260 -6.19 35.81 16.85
N ILE A 261 -6.24 34.53 16.47
CA ILE A 261 -6.30 34.08 15.08
C ILE A 261 -7.73 33.69 14.78
N ARG A 262 -8.35 34.30 13.77
CA ARG A 262 -9.75 34.04 13.41
C ARG A 262 -9.86 33.34 12.06
N PHE A 263 -10.72 32.34 12.01
CA PHE A 263 -11.14 31.64 10.80
C PHE A 263 -12.64 31.88 10.58
N GLY A 264 -13.02 32.45 9.43
CA GLY A 264 -14.41 32.79 9.10
C GLY A 264 -14.73 34.29 9.23
N PRO A 265 -16.00 34.68 9.02
CA PRO A 265 -16.45 36.07 9.00
C PRO A 265 -16.36 36.76 10.37
N PRO A 266 -16.26 38.10 10.43
CA PRO A 266 -15.92 38.83 11.65
C PRO A 266 -17.04 38.98 12.68
N GLN A 267 -18.28 38.60 12.37
CA GLN A 267 -19.46 39.01 13.16
C GLN A 267 -19.71 38.16 14.40
N VAL A 268 -19.63 36.83 14.31
CA VAL A 268 -19.92 35.91 15.43
C VAL A 268 -18.93 34.77 15.45
N THR A 269 -18.21 34.60 16.56
CA THR A 269 -17.35 33.44 16.83
C THR A 269 -18.17 32.35 17.54
N HIS A 270 -18.16 31.14 16.98
CA HIS A 270 -18.91 29.99 17.50
C HIS A 270 -18.02 29.05 18.32
N VAL A 271 -16.76 28.90 17.90
CA VAL A 271 -15.78 28.00 18.55
C VAL A 271 -14.55 28.80 19.00
N PHE A 272 -14.18 28.67 20.26
CA PHE A 272 -12.97 29.25 20.84
C PHE A 272 -11.97 28.14 21.14
N ILE A 273 -10.71 28.29 20.70
CA ILE A 273 -9.63 27.36 20.99
C ILE A 273 -8.57 28.07 21.82
N SER A 274 -8.33 27.61 23.05
CA SER A 274 -7.33 28.20 23.95
C SER A 274 -5.93 27.68 23.64
N TRP A 275 -5.05 28.57 23.20
CA TRP A 275 -3.67 28.23 22.81
C TRP A 275 -2.83 27.74 24.00
N ASP A 276 -2.88 28.46 25.12
CA ASP A 276 -2.04 28.20 26.30
C ASP A 276 -2.88 27.71 27.49
N SER A 277 -3.52 26.54 27.32
CA SER A 277 -4.33 25.94 28.39
C SER A 277 -3.51 25.10 29.38
N GLY A 278 -2.24 24.80 29.07
CA GLY A 278 -1.42 23.83 29.83
C GLY A 278 -1.92 22.38 29.78
N LEU A 279 -3.03 22.11 29.07
CA LEU A 279 -3.64 20.77 28.97
C LEU A 279 -3.07 20.00 27.78
N ASN A 280 -2.65 18.75 28.05
CA ASN A 280 -2.21 17.82 27.01
C ASN A 280 -3.40 17.21 26.24
N VAL A 281 -4.49 16.91 26.94
CA VAL A 281 -5.74 16.35 26.40
C VAL A 281 -6.80 17.45 26.41
N PRO A 282 -7.59 17.62 25.33
CA PRO A 282 -8.47 18.77 25.22
C PRO A 282 -9.73 18.59 26.07
N GLU A 283 -10.02 19.58 26.90
CA GLU A 283 -11.31 19.74 27.59
C GLU A 283 -12.23 20.57 26.69
N ILE A 284 -13.49 20.13 26.53
CA ILE A 284 -14.46 20.80 25.66
C ILE A 284 -15.70 21.14 26.45
N GLU A 285 -16.09 22.41 26.38
CA GLU A 285 -17.28 22.95 27.02
C GLU A 285 -18.21 23.55 25.97
N LEU A 286 -19.51 23.25 26.04
CA LEU A 286 -20.56 24.00 25.35
C LEU A 286 -21.21 24.92 26.37
N LEU A 287 -21.08 26.22 26.13
CA LEU A 287 -21.62 27.28 26.97
C LEU A 287 -22.93 27.79 26.37
N ASP A 288 -23.90 28.12 27.21
CA ASP A 288 -25.11 28.85 26.80
C ASP A 288 -24.86 30.37 26.69
N SER A 289 -25.94 31.13 26.48
CA SER A 289 -25.92 32.59 26.37
C SER A 289 -25.50 33.28 27.68
N ASN A 290 -25.68 32.61 28.83
CA ASN A 290 -25.23 33.06 30.15
C ASN A 290 -23.78 32.67 30.46
N LYS A 291 -23.12 31.95 29.54
CA LYS A 291 -21.79 31.35 29.70
C LYS A 291 -21.75 30.19 30.71
N GLU A 292 -22.89 29.59 31.01
CA GLU A 292 -22.96 28.41 31.86
C GLU A 292 -22.70 27.14 31.03
N PRO A 293 -21.93 26.17 31.55
CA PRO A 293 -21.62 24.95 30.83
C PRO A 293 -22.85 24.02 30.77
N VAL A 294 -23.42 23.88 29.58
CA VAL A 294 -24.52 22.94 29.28
C VAL A 294 -23.98 21.55 28.97
N PHE A 295 -22.75 21.49 28.46
CA PHE A 295 -22.04 20.25 28.20
C PHE A 295 -20.56 20.43 28.51
N LYS A 296 -19.96 19.41 29.08
CA LYS A 296 -18.53 19.40 29.40
C LYS A 296 -17.95 18.00 29.26
N THR A 297 -16.84 17.87 28.55
CA THR A 297 -16.05 16.65 28.55
C THR A 297 -15.03 16.69 29.68
N VAL A 298 -14.83 15.54 30.34
CA VAL A 298 -13.72 15.37 31.28
C VAL A 298 -12.53 14.80 30.49
N PRO A 299 -11.32 15.39 30.60
CA PRO A 299 -10.11 14.76 30.06
C PRO A 299 -9.99 13.33 30.60
N ALA A 300 -9.82 12.34 29.73
CA ALA A 300 -9.63 10.98 30.20
C ALA A 300 -8.22 10.86 30.81
N ASP A 301 -8.12 10.39 32.06
CA ASP A 301 -6.83 10.22 32.75
C ASP A 301 -5.94 9.12 32.11
N ASP A 302 -6.50 8.26 31.25
CA ASP A 302 -5.91 6.97 30.88
C ASP A 302 -5.35 6.84 29.44
N SER A 303 -5.47 7.85 28.57
CA SER A 303 -4.90 7.69 27.23
C SER A 303 -3.40 7.95 27.27
N SER A 304 -2.60 6.87 27.24
CA SER A 304 -1.16 6.99 27.07
C SER A 304 -0.87 7.81 25.80
N GLU A 305 0.09 8.75 25.85
CA GLU A 305 0.51 9.55 24.69
C GLU A 305 0.85 8.67 23.47
N VAL A 306 1.26 7.43 23.73
CA VAL A 306 1.55 6.39 22.76
C VAL A 306 0.30 5.96 21.97
N ASP A 307 -0.85 5.80 22.62
CA ASP A 307 -2.11 5.43 21.94
C ASP A 307 -2.59 6.56 21.02
N LEU A 308 -2.40 7.82 21.42
CA LEU A 308 -2.78 9.00 20.64
C LEU A 308 -1.86 9.27 19.45
N LEU A 309 -0.56 8.98 19.57
CA LEU A 309 0.36 9.03 18.43
C LEU A 309 0.08 7.90 17.44
N SER A 310 -0.42 6.75 17.91
CA SER A 310 -0.87 5.65 17.05
C SER A 310 -2.21 5.93 16.37
N ALA A 311 -3.03 6.80 16.95
CA ALA A 311 -4.31 7.24 16.42
C ALA A 311 -4.18 8.14 15.19
N SER A 312 -3.16 9.00 15.15
CA SER A 312 -2.88 9.86 14.00
C SER A 312 -2.37 9.02 12.83
N ALA A 313 -3.09 9.07 11.71
CA ALA A 313 -2.63 8.46 10.46
C ALA A 313 -2.84 9.44 9.30
N GLU A 314 -2.53 10.71 9.56
CA GLU A 314 -2.70 11.78 8.59
C GLU A 314 -2.08 11.42 7.24
N ARG A 315 -2.87 11.59 6.19
CA ARG A 315 -2.45 11.26 4.83
C ARG A 315 -2.02 12.49 4.03
N ALA A 316 -1.06 12.29 3.16
CA ALA A 316 -0.73 13.20 2.07
C ALA A 316 -0.69 12.40 0.77
N ILE A 317 -1.04 13.05 -0.34
CA ILE A 317 -0.89 12.45 -1.65
C ILE A 317 0.61 12.25 -1.97
N LEU A 318 0.95 11.24 -2.78
CA LEU A 318 2.34 10.95 -3.14
C LEU A 318 3.04 12.13 -3.81
N LYS A 319 2.31 12.86 -4.66
CA LYS A 319 2.77 14.11 -5.24
C LYS A 319 3.08 15.10 -4.11
N ASP A 320 4.31 15.59 -4.05
CA ASP A 320 4.75 16.52 -2.99
C ASP A 320 4.83 15.90 -1.58
N TYR A 321 4.74 14.57 -1.45
CA TYR A 321 4.76 13.88 -0.16
C TYR A 321 6.02 14.19 0.65
N CYS A 322 7.20 14.09 0.01
CA CYS A 322 8.47 14.34 0.67
C CYS A 322 8.69 15.82 0.99
N MET A 323 8.24 16.74 0.13
CA MET A 323 8.26 18.17 0.41
C MET A 323 7.35 18.55 1.56
N THR A 324 6.14 17.97 1.62
CA THR A 324 5.23 18.14 2.77
C THR A 324 5.92 17.70 4.06
N LYS A 325 6.67 16.60 4.04
CA LYS A 325 7.46 16.14 5.19
C LYS A 325 8.58 17.12 5.55
N ILE A 326 9.35 17.60 4.57
CA ILE A 326 10.40 18.62 4.77
C ILE A 326 9.83 19.88 5.43
N ARG A 327 8.73 20.42 4.89
CA ARG A 327 8.07 21.65 5.38
C ARG A 327 7.43 21.51 6.76
N ARG A 328 7.22 20.29 7.25
CA ARG A 328 6.74 20.01 8.62
C ARG A 328 7.86 19.96 9.62
N GLU A 329 8.96 19.30 9.24
CA GLU A 329 10.11 19.11 10.11
C GLU A 329 10.99 20.35 10.18
N PHE A 330 11.05 21.10 9.07
CA PHE A 330 11.95 22.23 8.91
C PHE A 330 11.20 23.49 8.46
N ASP A 331 11.63 24.62 8.99
CA ASP A 331 11.31 25.94 8.47
C ASP A 331 12.43 26.39 7.53
N LEU A 332 12.38 25.90 6.28
CA LEU A 332 13.42 26.15 5.27
C LEU A 332 13.02 27.28 4.34
N LYS A 333 14.01 28.10 3.99
CA LYS A 333 13.93 28.94 2.79
C LYS A 333 14.01 28.02 1.56
N LYS A 334 13.28 28.36 0.50
CA LYS A 334 13.25 27.60 -0.77
C LYS A 334 14.63 27.20 -1.31
N ALA A 335 15.62 28.10 -1.25
CA ALA A 335 16.98 27.80 -1.69
C ALA A 335 17.66 26.66 -0.90
N VAL A 336 17.31 26.48 0.37
CA VAL A 336 17.80 25.39 1.22
C VAL A 336 17.03 24.10 0.91
N GLU A 337 15.74 24.19 0.59
CA GLU A 337 14.93 23.04 0.14
C GLU A 337 15.51 22.43 -1.15
N ASP A 338 15.82 23.26 -2.16
CA ASP A 338 16.37 22.81 -3.43
C ASP A 338 17.69 22.04 -3.24
N GLU A 339 18.62 22.58 -2.44
CA GLU A 339 19.90 21.94 -2.17
C GLU A 339 19.78 20.67 -1.31
N LEU A 340 18.81 20.63 -0.39
CA LEU A 340 18.48 19.42 0.38
C LEU A 340 17.96 18.31 -0.53
N VAL A 341 17.05 18.62 -1.45
CA VAL A 341 16.51 17.66 -2.43
C VAL A 341 17.61 17.15 -3.33
N LYS A 342 18.49 18.02 -3.85
CA LYS A 342 19.65 17.59 -4.63
C LYS A 342 20.51 16.60 -3.81
N THR A 343 20.75 16.90 -2.54
CA THR A 343 21.56 16.04 -1.63
C THR A 343 20.93 14.66 -1.48
N ILE A 344 19.61 14.60 -1.28
CA ILE A 344 18.83 13.36 -1.20
C ILE A 344 18.97 12.54 -2.49
N LEU A 345 18.94 13.17 -3.66
CA LEU A 345 19.09 12.48 -4.95
C LEU A 345 20.49 11.94 -5.19
N ALA A 346 21.53 12.71 -4.85
CA ALA A 346 22.89 12.22 -4.94
C ALA A 346 23.12 11.02 -4.03
N LEU A 347 22.63 11.07 -2.78
CA LEU A 347 22.69 9.94 -1.85
C LEU A 347 21.90 8.75 -2.37
N SER A 348 20.70 8.95 -2.91
CA SER A 348 19.87 7.88 -3.47
C SER A 348 20.61 7.17 -4.62
N LEU A 349 21.25 7.91 -5.52
CA LEU A 349 22.06 7.34 -6.60
C LEU A 349 23.24 6.52 -6.05
N ILE A 350 23.96 7.02 -5.04
CA ILE A 350 25.07 6.29 -4.42
C ILE A 350 24.58 5.00 -3.77
N VAL A 351 23.53 5.08 -2.95
CA VAL A 351 22.98 3.94 -2.21
C VAL A 351 22.38 2.91 -3.16
N SER A 352 21.71 3.34 -4.24
CA SER A 352 21.12 2.42 -5.23
C SER A 352 22.12 1.44 -5.84
N LYS A 353 23.38 1.85 -5.99
CA LYS A 353 24.45 0.99 -6.52
C LYS A 353 25.00 -0.01 -5.51
N LYS A 354 24.63 0.14 -4.23
CA LYS A 354 25.05 -0.74 -3.13
C LYS A 354 23.96 -1.72 -2.70
N ILE A 355 22.72 -1.53 -3.16
CA ILE A 355 21.61 -2.42 -2.82
C ILE A 355 21.78 -3.79 -3.51
N GLN A 356 21.61 -4.86 -2.75
CA GLN A 356 21.56 -6.22 -3.25
C GLN A 356 20.40 -7.01 -2.64
N ARG A 357 19.96 -8.02 -3.39
CA ARG A 357 18.93 -8.97 -2.93
C ARG A 357 19.60 -10.06 -2.13
N VAL A 358 19.04 -10.37 -0.97
CA VAL A 358 19.50 -11.47 -0.11
C VAL A 358 18.37 -12.42 0.25
N ARG A 359 18.72 -13.70 0.36
CA ARG A 359 17.87 -14.75 0.93
C ARG A 359 18.22 -14.91 2.40
N GLU A 360 17.27 -14.66 3.29
CA GLU A 360 17.39 -15.17 4.67
C GLU A 360 17.17 -16.69 4.61
N VAL A 361 18.24 -17.46 4.43
CA VAL A 361 18.17 -18.91 4.69
C VAL A 361 18.05 -19.05 6.20
N ARG A 362 16.82 -19.20 6.69
CA ARG A 362 16.56 -19.63 8.06
C ARG A 362 17.15 -21.03 8.21
N SER A 363 18.42 -21.09 8.61
CA SER A 363 19.08 -22.31 9.06
C SER A 363 18.28 -22.80 10.27
N THR A 364 17.44 -23.81 10.05
CA THR A 364 16.68 -24.47 11.12
C THR A 364 17.59 -25.19 12.10
N SER A 365 18.87 -25.38 11.77
CA SER A 365 19.93 -25.77 12.70
C SER A 365 20.53 -24.53 13.38
N ARG A 366 20.24 -24.38 14.68
CA ARG A 366 20.84 -23.38 15.58
C ARG A 366 22.33 -23.62 15.89
N SER A 367 22.97 -24.63 15.29
CA SER A 367 24.26 -25.15 15.75
C SER A 367 25.47 -24.87 14.84
N ASP A 368 25.30 -24.43 13.60
CA ASP A 368 26.44 -24.15 12.71
C ASP A 368 26.52 -22.68 12.35
N SER A 369 27.40 -21.96 13.04
CA SER A 369 27.85 -20.60 12.74
C SER A 369 28.82 -20.53 11.54
N GLY A 370 28.95 -21.61 10.77
CA GLY A 370 29.83 -21.69 9.61
C GLY A 370 29.18 -21.12 8.34
N ASN A 371 29.71 -19.99 7.86
CA ASN A 371 29.54 -19.41 6.51
C ASN A 371 28.19 -19.68 5.82
N ARG A 372 27.18 -18.84 6.12
CA ARG A 372 26.02 -18.69 5.24
C ARG A 372 26.51 -18.17 3.87
N GLN A 373 26.57 -19.04 2.86
CA GLN A 373 26.72 -18.59 1.48
C GLN A 373 25.45 -17.82 1.08
N LEU A 374 25.54 -16.49 1.11
CA LEU A 374 24.51 -15.62 0.58
C LEU A 374 24.68 -15.57 -0.94
N ASN A 375 23.67 -16.02 -1.68
CA ASN A 375 23.62 -15.80 -3.12
C ASN A 375 23.38 -14.31 -3.37
N GLU A 376 24.46 -13.56 -3.59
CA GLU A 376 24.38 -12.14 -3.89
C GLU A 376 23.80 -11.92 -5.30
N CYS A 377 22.65 -11.26 -5.35
CA CYS A 377 22.04 -10.85 -6.62
C CYS A 377 21.90 -9.32 -6.63
N PRO A 378 22.75 -8.59 -7.38
CA PRO A 378 22.68 -7.14 -7.41
C PRO A 378 21.30 -6.68 -7.91
N VAL A 379 20.80 -5.58 -7.33
CA VAL A 379 19.59 -4.90 -7.82
C VAL A 379 20.03 -3.90 -8.86
N ASP A 380 19.69 -4.14 -10.13
CA ASP A 380 19.94 -3.17 -11.19
C ASP A 380 18.81 -2.12 -11.25
N LEU A 381 18.85 -1.18 -10.31
CA LEU A 381 17.91 -0.06 -10.30
C LEU A 381 18.40 1.03 -11.28
N GLU A 382 17.61 1.25 -12.33
CA GLU A 382 17.88 2.26 -13.34
C GLU A 382 17.85 3.67 -12.73
N GLU A 383 18.83 4.51 -13.06
CA GLU A 383 18.88 5.90 -12.58
C GLU A 383 17.63 6.70 -12.99
N SER A 384 17.08 6.41 -14.17
CA SER A 384 15.83 7.00 -14.66
C SER A 384 14.68 6.84 -13.68
N ARG A 385 14.59 5.69 -12.98
CA ARG A 385 13.53 5.42 -11.99
C ARG A 385 13.69 6.26 -10.74
N ILE A 386 14.92 6.51 -10.32
CA ILE A 386 15.22 7.39 -9.19
C ILE A 386 14.80 8.82 -9.53
N PHE A 387 15.11 9.29 -10.74
CA PHE A 387 14.67 10.60 -11.23
C PHE A 387 13.15 10.69 -11.40
N SER A 388 12.50 9.65 -11.94
CA SER A 388 11.03 9.58 -12.03
C SER A 388 10.38 9.66 -10.64
N SER A 389 10.92 8.91 -9.67
CA SER A 389 10.45 8.96 -8.29
C SER A 389 10.61 10.35 -7.69
N ALA A 390 11.76 10.97 -7.91
CA ALA A 390 12.05 12.32 -7.44
C ALA A 390 11.08 13.36 -8.04
N GLY A 391 10.77 13.26 -9.33
CA GLY A 391 9.86 14.18 -10.01
C GLY A 391 8.44 14.16 -9.43
N VAL A 392 8.00 13.02 -8.89
CA VAL A 392 6.70 12.92 -8.19
C VAL A 392 6.81 13.43 -6.74
N LEU A 393 7.85 13.01 -6.01
CA LEU A 393 8.02 13.32 -4.59
C LEU A 393 8.40 14.79 -4.30
N PHE A 394 9.07 15.45 -5.26
CA PHE A 394 9.61 16.80 -5.17
C PHE A 394 9.23 17.64 -6.41
N PRO A 395 7.93 17.83 -6.70
CA PRO A 395 7.48 18.40 -7.97
C PRO A 395 7.91 19.87 -8.17
N ASP A 396 8.17 20.60 -7.08
CA ASP A 396 8.53 22.02 -7.12
C ASP A 396 10.04 22.27 -7.34
N VAL A 397 10.88 21.22 -7.31
CA VAL A 397 12.33 21.35 -7.41
C VAL A 397 12.80 21.00 -8.82
N LYS A 398 13.52 21.92 -9.46
CA LYS A 398 14.15 21.68 -10.75
C LYS A 398 15.37 20.77 -10.59
N ILE A 399 15.26 19.54 -11.07
CA ILE A 399 16.34 18.54 -10.99
C ILE A 399 17.26 18.64 -12.22
N ASP A 400 18.47 19.17 -12.04
CA ASP A 400 19.52 19.13 -13.06
C ASP A 400 20.42 17.90 -12.86
N LYS A 401 20.38 16.96 -13.81
CA LYS A 401 21.16 15.71 -13.75
C LYS A 401 22.67 15.94 -13.70
N LEU A 402 23.19 17.00 -14.33
CA LEU A 402 24.62 17.30 -14.33
C LEU A 402 25.10 17.78 -12.96
N GLU A 403 24.30 18.61 -12.30
CA GLU A 403 24.57 19.06 -10.92
C GLU A 403 24.53 17.89 -9.95
N ILE A 404 23.53 17.01 -10.06
CA ILE A 404 23.44 15.80 -9.24
C ILE A 404 24.65 14.89 -9.47
N ALA A 405 25.06 14.68 -10.72
CA ALA A 405 26.23 13.85 -11.04
C ALA A 405 27.54 14.45 -10.50
N ALA A 406 27.69 15.78 -10.50
CA ALA A 406 28.82 16.45 -9.86
C ALA A 406 28.82 16.22 -8.35
N MET A 407 27.65 16.27 -7.71
CA MET A 407 27.52 16.02 -6.28
C MET A 407 27.76 14.55 -5.92
N VAL A 408 27.28 13.59 -6.70
CA VAL A 408 27.58 12.16 -6.53
C VAL A 408 29.09 11.92 -6.53
N ARG A 409 29.82 12.54 -7.47
CA ARG A 409 31.28 12.45 -7.54
C ARG A 409 31.96 13.02 -6.29
N ARG A 410 31.45 14.13 -5.74
CA ARG A 410 31.96 14.75 -4.53
C ARG A 410 31.70 13.92 -3.27
N MET A 411 30.55 13.25 -3.19
CA MET A 411 30.13 12.52 -1.99
C MET A 411 30.64 11.07 -1.93
N ARG A 412 31.03 10.49 -3.07
CA ARG A 412 31.52 9.10 -3.11
C ARG A 412 32.83 8.95 -2.31
N GLY A 413 32.89 7.95 -1.43
CA GLY A 413 34.09 7.63 -0.64
C GLY A 413 34.35 8.56 0.54
N THR A 414 33.35 9.32 0.97
CA THR A 414 33.44 10.22 2.14
C THR A 414 32.40 9.80 3.18
N THR A 415 32.73 9.89 4.47
CA THR A 415 31.75 9.69 5.55
C THR A 415 30.76 10.85 5.54
N PHE A 416 29.45 10.60 5.65
CA PHE A 416 28.44 11.66 5.75
C PHE A 416 28.77 12.59 6.92
N GLN A 417 29.25 13.79 6.60
CA GLN A 417 29.58 14.81 7.59
C GLN A 417 28.92 16.14 7.21
N PRO A 418 28.66 17.02 8.19
CA PRO A 418 27.97 18.29 7.94
C PRO A 418 28.66 19.16 6.88
N ASN A 419 29.98 19.12 6.81
CA ASN A 419 30.78 19.82 5.80
C ASN A 419 30.59 19.32 4.35
N MET A 420 29.84 18.22 4.14
CA MET A 420 29.46 17.74 2.81
C MET A 420 28.23 18.45 2.25
N PHE A 421 27.48 19.17 3.09
CA PHE A 421 26.31 19.88 2.65
C PHE A 421 26.70 21.04 1.72
N PRO A 422 25.89 21.33 0.69
CA PRO A 422 26.03 22.55 -0.08
C PRO A 422 26.02 23.78 0.85
N PRO A 423 26.73 24.88 0.51
CA PRO A 423 26.89 26.02 1.41
C PRO A 423 25.58 26.60 2.01
N PRO A 424 24.44 26.65 1.30
CA PRO A 424 23.17 27.09 1.90
C PRO A 424 22.67 26.17 3.01
N LEU A 425 22.81 24.86 2.82
CA LEU A 425 22.41 23.85 3.79
C LEU A 425 23.41 23.77 4.94
N ASP A 426 24.72 23.83 4.66
CA ASP A 426 25.76 23.87 5.70
C ASP A 426 25.57 25.05 6.65
N LYS A 427 25.32 26.26 6.12
CA LYS A 427 25.01 27.45 6.94
C LYS A 427 23.77 27.29 7.80
N TYR A 428 22.73 26.64 7.28
CA TYR A 428 21.50 26.36 8.03
C TYR A 428 21.75 25.36 9.16
N VAL A 429 22.50 24.31 8.83
CA VAL A 429 22.84 23.19 9.70
C VAL A 429 23.79 23.62 10.84
N ALA A 430 24.72 24.55 10.57
CA ALA A 430 25.65 25.10 11.54
C ALA A 430 24.99 25.83 12.72
N CYS A 431 23.71 26.21 12.60
CA CYS A 431 22.95 26.85 13.67
C CYS A 431 22.37 25.86 14.70
N PHE A 432 22.54 24.55 14.52
CA PHE A 432 21.94 23.53 15.35
C PHE A 432 22.91 22.81 16.28
N ASP A 433 22.39 22.32 17.41
CA ASP A 433 23.13 21.42 18.29
C ASP A 433 23.24 20.00 17.71
N MET A 434 24.11 19.19 18.31
CA MET A 434 24.35 17.80 17.91
C MET A 434 23.11 16.87 17.98
N ARG A 435 22.05 17.25 18.72
CA ARG A 435 20.81 16.45 18.74
C ARG A 435 19.99 16.74 17.49
N LYS A 436 19.74 18.02 17.20
CA LYS A 436 19.04 18.47 15.99
C LYS A 436 19.74 18.04 14.71
N MET A 437 21.08 18.01 14.71
CA MET A 437 21.89 17.45 13.63
C MET A 437 21.53 16.00 13.31
N ARG A 438 21.40 15.15 14.34
CA ARG A 438 21.01 13.74 14.17
C ARG A 438 19.57 13.60 13.67
N ASP A 439 18.69 14.54 14.02
CA ASP A 439 17.32 14.54 13.50
C ASP A 439 17.28 14.92 12.01
N ILE A 440 18.08 15.91 11.59
CA ILE A 440 18.26 16.25 10.16
C ILE A 440 18.77 15.04 9.38
N GLU A 441 19.82 14.39 9.88
CA GLU A 441 20.39 13.18 9.26
C GLU A 441 19.35 12.07 9.12
N ARG A 442 18.58 11.78 10.18
CA ARG A 442 17.50 10.78 10.14
C ARG A 442 16.42 11.12 9.13
N ILE A 443 16.08 12.40 8.99
CA ILE A 443 15.10 12.84 7.99
C ILE A 443 15.66 12.64 6.59
N ILE A 444 16.91 13.04 6.33
CA ILE A 444 17.59 12.78 5.04
C ILE A 444 17.59 11.29 4.72
N GLN A 445 17.97 10.44 5.69
CA GLN A 445 17.95 8.98 5.53
C GLN A 445 16.55 8.46 5.20
N SER A 446 15.51 8.96 5.89
CA SER A 446 14.12 8.61 5.60
C SER A 446 13.70 9.05 4.19
N LEU A 447 14.11 10.22 3.73
CA LEU A 447 13.76 10.75 2.40
C LEU A 447 14.50 10.02 1.27
N VAL A 448 15.76 9.64 1.48
CA VAL A 448 16.51 8.75 0.59
C VAL A 448 15.82 7.39 0.50
N SER A 449 15.44 6.80 1.64
CA SER A 449 14.73 5.53 1.69
C SER A 449 13.40 5.58 0.93
N LEU A 450 12.62 6.66 1.12
CA LEU A 450 11.37 6.88 0.39
C LEU A 450 11.60 7.03 -1.12
N THR A 451 12.62 7.79 -1.53
CA THR A 451 12.96 7.98 -2.95
C THR A 451 13.34 6.65 -3.60
N LEU A 452 14.11 5.82 -2.92
CA LEU A 452 14.48 4.49 -3.41
C LEU A 452 13.29 3.54 -3.41
N LEU A 453 12.49 3.51 -2.34
CA LEU A 453 11.29 2.69 -2.25
C LEU A 453 10.33 2.96 -3.42
N PHE A 454 10.12 4.22 -3.76
CA PHE A 454 9.25 4.61 -4.86
C PHE A 454 9.88 4.45 -6.25
N ALA A 455 11.22 4.42 -6.36
CA ALA A 455 11.90 4.00 -7.58
C ALA A 455 11.66 2.51 -7.93
N HIS A 456 11.28 1.69 -6.94
CA HIS A 456 10.84 0.31 -7.13
C HIS A 456 9.38 0.18 -7.59
N VAL A 457 8.62 1.28 -7.69
CA VAL A 457 7.23 1.26 -8.19
C VAL A 457 7.21 1.37 -9.72
N ARG A 458 6.48 0.47 -10.39
CA ARG A 458 6.27 0.56 -11.84
C ARG A 458 5.36 1.74 -12.18
N LYS A 459 5.79 2.59 -13.13
CA LYS A 459 5.02 3.74 -13.66
C LYS A 459 4.55 4.69 -12.55
N ILE A 460 5.47 5.08 -11.67
CA ILE A 460 5.19 5.92 -10.50
C ILE A 460 4.48 7.25 -10.86
N GLU A 461 4.67 7.76 -12.06
CA GLU A 461 4.03 9.00 -12.53
C GLU A 461 2.49 8.88 -12.53
N LYS A 462 1.97 7.67 -12.75
CA LYS A 462 0.52 7.37 -12.67
C LYS A 462 -0.01 7.28 -11.25
N CYS A 463 0.89 7.26 -10.26
CA CYS A 463 0.60 7.04 -8.86
C CYS A 463 0.53 8.36 -8.06
N ALA A 464 0.67 9.51 -8.72
CA ALA A 464 0.83 10.82 -8.06
C ALA A 464 -0.26 11.13 -7.01
N ASN A 465 -1.48 10.61 -7.18
CA ASN A 465 -2.62 10.92 -6.32
C ASN A 465 -2.87 9.86 -5.21
N ILE A 466 -2.00 8.87 -5.03
CA ILE A 466 -2.19 7.89 -3.95
C ILE A 466 -2.08 8.56 -2.57
N PRO A 467 -3.06 8.38 -1.67
CA PRO A 467 -3.00 8.93 -0.32
C PRO A 467 -2.21 8.01 0.62
N LEU A 468 -1.08 8.50 1.11
CA LEU A 468 -0.15 7.76 1.97
C LEU A 468 -0.08 8.38 3.36
N ILE A 469 0.05 7.54 4.39
CA ILE A 469 0.21 8.00 5.77
C ILE A 469 1.56 8.70 5.91
N LEU A 470 1.54 9.93 6.43
CA LEU A 470 2.73 10.69 6.81
C LEU A 470 3.37 10.09 8.05
N THR A 471 4.31 9.21 7.79
CA THR A 471 5.02 8.42 8.80
C THR A 471 6.26 9.15 9.31
N ASP A 472 6.58 8.93 10.59
CA ASP A 472 7.83 9.43 11.16
C ASP A 472 9.01 8.63 10.59
N SER A 473 10.19 9.23 10.55
CA SER A 473 11.44 8.62 10.08
C SER A 473 11.84 7.32 10.81
N ARG A 474 11.15 6.94 11.89
CA ARG A 474 11.52 5.84 12.79
C ARG A 474 11.15 4.44 12.29
N GLY A 475 10.25 4.30 11.29
CA GLY A 475 9.69 3.01 10.86
C GLY A 475 10.23 2.40 9.56
N PHE A 476 11.04 3.13 8.79
CA PHE A 476 11.60 2.62 7.53
C PHE A 476 12.83 1.75 7.77
N VAL A 477 13.23 0.94 6.76
CA VAL A 477 14.57 0.36 6.73
C VAL A 477 15.54 1.49 7.04
N ARG A 478 16.24 1.33 8.17
CA ARG A 478 17.34 2.20 8.51
C ARG A 478 18.45 1.87 7.52
N LEU A 479 18.43 2.55 6.39
CA LEU A 479 19.62 2.67 5.57
C LEU A 479 20.60 3.45 6.43
N THR A 480 21.59 2.78 7.02
CA THR A 480 22.69 3.46 7.69
C THR A 480 23.56 4.11 6.61
N ILE A 481 23.11 5.24 6.08
CA ILE A 481 23.75 5.92 4.95
C ILE A 481 25.23 6.18 5.25
N ASN A 482 25.59 6.45 6.50
CA ASN A 482 26.98 6.72 6.89
C ASN A 482 27.88 5.50 6.66
N GLU A 483 27.43 4.31 7.04
CA GLU A 483 28.13 3.05 6.77
C GLU A 483 28.20 2.81 5.25
N MET A 484 27.10 3.08 4.54
CA MET A 484 27.02 2.93 3.09
C MET A 484 27.84 3.95 2.31
N LEU A 485 28.19 5.12 2.86
CA LEU A 485 29.06 6.07 2.15
C LEU A 485 30.54 5.79 2.43
N ALA A 486 30.85 5.35 3.66
CA ALA A 486 32.21 5.10 4.12
C ALA A 486 32.77 3.75 3.66
N ASN A 487 31.94 2.71 3.65
CA ASN A 487 32.35 1.34 3.34
C ASN A 487 31.88 0.93 1.94
N GLU A 488 32.59 0.00 1.30
CA GLU A 488 32.11 -0.69 0.08
C GLU A 488 31.03 -1.74 0.37
N GLU A 489 30.57 -1.83 1.62
CA GLU A 489 29.55 -2.77 2.06
C GLU A 489 28.24 -2.58 1.27
N LYS A 490 27.68 -3.72 0.88
CA LYS A 490 26.40 -3.80 0.18
C LYS A 490 25.26 -3.79 1.19
N VAL A 491 24.09 -3.39 0.72
CA VAL A 491 22.87 -3.26 1.52
C VAL A 491 21.92 -4.38 1.15
N ASP A 492 21.66 -5.25 2.11
CA ASP A 492 20.79 -6.38 1.91
C ASP A 492 19.33 -5.94 2.01
N ILE A 493 18.56 -6.25 0.96
CA ILE A 493 17.11 -6.11 0.97
C ILE A 493 16.49 -7.51 0.87
N GLU A 494 15.64 -7.82 1.84
CA GLU A 494 14.81 -9.01 1.84
C GLU A 494 13.64 -8.88 0.86
N GLU A 495 13.17 -10.01 0.35
CA GLU A 495 12.02 -10.16 -0.56
C GLU A 495 10.70 -9.53 -0.06
N SER A 496 10.56 -9.32 1.25
CA SER A 496 9.37 -8.76 1.87
C SER A 496 9.46 -7.27 2.15
N THR A 497 10.67 -6.74 2.21
CA THR A 497 10.95 -5.39 2.70
C THR A 497 10.23 -4.32 1.89
N LEU A 498 10.37 -4.34 0.56
CA LEU A 498 9.77 -3.32 -0.31
C LEU A 498 8.23 -3.35 -0.23
N PHE A 499 7.64 -4.55 -0.30
CA PHE A 499 6.20 -4.74 -0.27
C PHE A 499 5.62 -4.31 1.09
N HIS A 500 6.24 -4.71 2.19
CA HIS A 500 5.82 -4.35 3.53
C HIS A 500 5.93 -2.85 3.80
N GLN A 501 6.98 -2.19 3.32
CA GLN A 501 7.14 -0.74 3.52
C GLN A 501 6.09 0.08 2.75
N LEU A 502 5.83 -0.26 1.49
CA LEU A 502 4.74 0.40 0.75
C LEU A 502 3.38 0.10 1.39
N SER A 503 3.15 -1.14 1.83
CA SER A 503 1.92 -1.51 2.54
C SER A 503 1.77 -0.75 3.86
N PHE A 504 2.85 -0.53 4.60
CA PHE A 504 2.86 0.28 5.82
C PHE A 504 2.51 1.75 5.54
N LEU A 505 3.02 2.33 4.45
CA LEU A 505 2.65 3.68 4.02
C LEU A 505 1.17 3.78 3.62
N LEU A 506 0.62 2.72 3.04
CA LEU A 506 -0.78 2.69 2.59
C LEU A 506 -1.76 2.43 3.74
N ILE A 507 -1.48 1.48 4.63
CA ILE A 507 -2.45 0.94 5.62
C ILE A 507 -2.10 1.36 7.06
N GLY A 508 -0.81 1.59 7.34
CA GLY A 508 -0.29 1.93 8.66
C GLY A 508 0.28 0.75 9.44
N GLY A 509 0.62 0.99 10.71
CA GLY A 509 1.41 0.06 11.54
C GLY A 509 0.74 -1.25 11.96
N HIS A 510 -0.57 -1.39 11.76
CA HIS A 510 -1.28 -2.63 12.07
C HIS A 510 -0.95 -3.77 11.10
N PHE A 511 -0.47 -3.45 9.88
CA PHE A 511 -0.09 -4.45 8.90
C PHE A 511 1.03 -5.38 9.42
N GLY A 512 2.03 -4.83 10.11
CA GLY A 512 3.22 -5.61 10.51
C GLY A 512 3.08 -6.51 11.74
N ARG A 513 2.05 -6.37 12.58
CA ARG A 513 1.91 -7.19 13.82
C ARG A 513 1.30 -8.56 13.56
N GLU A 514 0.26 -8.65 12.73
CA GLU A 514 -0.36 -9.93 12.35
C GLU A 514 0.50 -10.74 11.36
N ASP A 515 1.36 -10.06 10.59
CA ASP A 515 2.17 -10.67 9.52
C ASP A 515 3.48 -11.32 9.98
N ARG A 516 4.08 -10.82 11.07
CA ARG A 516 5.34 -11.38 11.60
C ARG A 516 5.16 -12.83 12.04
N ASP A 517 3.97 -13.19 12.52
CA ASP A 517 3.66 -14.54 13.00
C ASP A 517 3.23 -15.50 11.88
N SER A 518 2.75 -14.98 10.74
CA SER A 518 2.20 -15.78 9.63
C SER A 518 3.16 -15.96 8.43
N GLY A 519 4.31 -15.27 8.45
CA GLY A 519 5.33 -15.36 7.41
C GLY A 519 4.81 -14.82 6.07
N SER A 520 4.65 -13.50 5.97
CA SER A 520 4.50 -12.69 4.74
C SER A 520 3.83 -13.41 3.56
N MET A 521 2.58 -13.86 3.75
CA MET A 521 1.80 -14.53 2.69
C MET A 521 1.11 -13.58 1.73
N TYR A 522 1.00 -12.31 2.10
CA TYR A 522 0.36 -11.32 1.26
C TYR A 522 1.24 -11.00 0.06
N PHE A 523 0.64 -11.05 -1.12
CA PHE A 523 1.25 -10.56 -2.35
C PHE A 523 0.45 -9.40 -2.95
N ALA A 524 -0.72 -9.09 -2.38
CA ALA A 524 -1.48 -7.91 -2.74
C ALA A 524 -2.27 -7.33 -1.54
N VAL A 525 -2.30 -6.00 -1.45
CA VAL A 525 -3.08 -5.26 -0.45
C VAL A 525 -3.66 -4.00 -1.06
N SER A 526 -4.84 -3.60 -0.60
CA SER A 526 -5.54 -2.39 -0.98
C SER A 526 -5.88 -1.55 0.24
N ASP A 527 -5.85 -0.23 0.07
CA ASP A 527 -6.47 0.73 0.97
C ASP A 527 -6.76 2.03 0.22
N PHE A 528 -7.75 2.81 0.67
CA PHE A 528 -8.10 4.11 0.08
C PHE A 528 -8.29 4.07 -1.46
N GLY A 529 -8.81 2.97 -1.99
CA GLY A 529 -9.06 2.84 -3.43
C GLY A 529 -7.81 2.66 -4.27
N TRP A 530 -6.70 2.25 -3.67
CA TRP A 530 -5.45 1.89 -4.32
C TRP A 530 -5.01 0.50 -3.89
N SER A 531 -4.29 -0.20 -4.77
CA SER A 531 -3.78 -1.55 -4.57
C SER A 531 -2.28 -1.64 -4.86
N ILE A 532 -1.55 -2.32 -3.98
CA ILE A 532 -0.14 -2.68 -4.13
C ILE A 532 -0.07 -4.18 -4.38
N TYR A 533 0.74 -4.63 -5.34
CA TYR A 533 0.96 -6.07 -5.58
C TYR A 533 2.30 -6.39 -6.25
N LEU A 534 2.73 -7.66 -6.13
CA LEU A 534 3.99 -8.16 -6.68
C LEU A 534 3.98 -8.24 -8.21
N ASP A 535 5.15 -8.10 -8.85
CA ASP A 535 5.27 -8.17 -10.31
C ASP A 535 5.01 -9.58 -10.89
N THR A 536 5.06 -10.61 -10.05
CA THR A 536 4.71 -12.01 -10.39
C THR A 536 3.24 -12.23 -10.67
N VAL A 537 2.39 -11.30 -10.27
CA VAL A 537 0.95 -11.42 -10.48
C VAL A 537 0.61 -11.29 -11.97
N GLY A 538 -0.17 -12.24 -12.49
CA GLY A 538 -0.55 -12.34 -13.91
C GLY A 538 0.04 -13.56 -14.64
N GLU A 539 0.08 -13.51 -15.97
CA GLU A 539 0.60 -14.56 -16.87
C GLU A 539 1.89 -14.16 -17.60
N LYS A 540 2.72 -13.32 -16.98
CA LYS A 540 4.01 -12.89 -17.56
C LYS A 540 4.98 -14.07 -17.64
N ASP A 541 5.90 -14.05 -18.58
CA ASP A 541 7.05 -14.96 -18.55
C ASP A 541 7.95 -14.63 -17.34
N PRO A 542 8.57 -15.61 -16.67
CA PRO A 542 9.50 -15.32 -15.56
C PRO A 542 10.64 -14.37 -15.95
N GLU A 543 11.02 -14.25 -17.23
CA GLU A 543 12.05 -13.30 -17.67
C GLU A 543 11.59 -11.84 -17.68
N GLU A 544 10.29 -11.61 -17.82
CA GLU A 544 9.68 -10.28 -17.86
C GLU A 544 9.38 -9.74 -16.45
N VAL A 545 9.43 -10.63 -15.46
CA VAL A 545 9.23 -10.28 -14.06
C VAL A 545 10.51 -9.73 -13.47
N ARG A 546 10.38 -8.54 -12.88
CA ARG A 546 11.43 -7.93 -12.06
C ARG A 546 11.00 -8.03 -10.61
N PRO A 547 11.50 -8.99 -9.84
CA PRO A 547 11.02 -9.26 -8.49
C PRO A 547 11.28 -8.09 -7.52
N GLU A 548 12.24 -7.22 -7.82
CA GLU A 548 12.48 -5.96 -7.11
C GLU A 548 11.43 -4.87 -7.39
N LEU A 549 10.55 -5.04 -8.37
CA LEU A 549 9.54 -4.04 -8.71
C LEU A 549 8.17 -4.40 -8.15
N LEU A 550 7.40 -3.36 -7.82
CA LEU A 550 6.04 -3.45 -7.31
C LEU A 550 5.09 -2.70 -8.23
N HIS A 551 3.84 -3.17 -8.28
CA HIS A 551 2.75 -2.44 -8.92
C HIS A 551 1.98 -1.65 -7.89
N LEU A 552 1.55 -0.48 -8.31
CA LEU A 552 0.65 0.37 -7.56
C LEU A 552 -0.40 0.87 -8.55
N GLU A 553 -1.64 0.46 -8.36
CA GLU A 553 -2.75 0.77 -9.26
C GLU A 553 -3.97 1.23 -8.48
N GLU A 554 -4.76 2.12 -9.05
CA GLU A 554 -6.09 2.45 -8.51
C GLU A 554 -7.01 1.23 -8.57
N GLY A 555 -7.98 1.18 -7.67
CA GLY A 555 -8.95 0.10 -7.52
C GLY A 555 -8.71 -0.76 -6.29
N VAL A 556 -9.75 -1.53 -5.92
CA VAL A 556 -9.71 -2.50 -4.82
C VAL A 556 -9.96 -3.90 -5.36
N TRP A 557 -9.34 -4.91 -4.77
CA TRP A 557 -9.56 -6.28 -5.22
C TRP A 557 -11.02 -6.70 -5.08
N ILE A 558 -11.54 -7.34 -6.12
CA ILE A 558 -12.90 -7.86 -6.18
C ILE A 558 -12.89 -9.29 -6.72
N MET A 559 -13.76 -10.13 -6.19
CA MET A 559 -13.99 -11.44 -6.78
C MET A 559 -15.06 -11.32 -7.87
N ASN A 560 -14.72 -11.65 -9.11
CA ASN A 560 -15.55 -11.36 -10.30
C ASN A 560 -16.91 -12.06 -10.28
N ASN A 561 -17.06 -13.15 -9.52
CA ASN A 561 -18.30 -13.92 -9.42
C ASN A 561 -19.24 -13.44 -8.29
N THR A 562 -18.71 -12.94 -7.17
CA THR A 562 -19.53 -12.47 -6.03
C THR A 562 -19.59 -10.95 -5.92
N PHE A 563 -18.74 -10.24 -6.65
CA PHE A 563 -18.56 -8.79 -6.57
C PHE A 563 -18.22 -8.28 -5.16
N ARG A 564 -17.65 -9.14 -4.31
CA ARG A 564 -17.20 -8.73 -2.99
C ARG A 564 -15.82 -8.15 -3.04
N ARG A 565 -15.68 -6.93 -2.51
CA ARG A 565 -14.40 -6.26 -2.33
C ARG A 565 -13.61 -6.88 -1.19
N LYS A 566 -12.29 -6.91 -1.34
CA LYS A 566 -11.35 -7.41 -0.35
C LYS A 566 -10.12 -6.51 -0.33
N LEU A 567 -9.65 -6.21 0.86
CA LEU A 567 -8.47 -5.37 1.03
C LEU A 567 -7.17 -6.16 0.89
N ARG A 568 -7.19 -7.48 0.99
CA ARG A 568 -5.96 -8.28 1.01
C ARG A 568 -6.12 -9.53 0.18
N ILE A 569 -5.02 -9.92 -0.47
CA ILE A 569 -4.89 -11.23 -1.10
C ILE A 569 -3.63 -11.89 -0.57
N ARG A 570 -3.79 -13.11 -0.08
CA ARG A 570 -2.68 -13.95 0.34
C ARG A 570 -2.65 -15.25 -0.43
N ASP A 571 -1.49 -15.89 -0.40
CA ASP A 571 -1.35 -17.23 -0.93
C ASP A 571 -2.10 -18.27 -0.08
N ALA A 572 -2.64 -19.30 -0.75
CA ALA A 572 -3.24 -20.45 -0.09
C ALA A 572 -2.18 -21.34 0.58
N ASN A 573 -2.46 -21.84 1.79
CA ASN A 573 -1.49 -22.62 2.58
C ASN A 573 -0.98 -23.88 1.84
N HIS A 574 -1.84 -24.56 1.08
CA HIS A 574 -1.48 -25.78 0.33
C HIS A 574 -0.54 -25.50 -0.86
N ALA A 575 -0.48 -24.26 -1.33
CA ALA A 575 0.43 -23.85 -2.39
C ALA A 575 1.89 -23.70 -1.94
N ARG A 576 2.16 -23.92 -0.64
CA ARG A 576 3.51 -23.87 -0.05
C ARG A 576 4.28 -25.17 -0.14
N HIS A 577 3.58 -26.29 -0.32
CA HIS A 577 4.20 -27.61 -0.37
C HIS A 577 4.21 -28.08 -1.81
N TRP A 578 5.23 -27.64 -2.53
CA TRP A 578 5.73 -28.40 -3.67
C TRP A 578 6.05 -29.80 -3.15
N ASP A 579 5.24 -30.80 -3.50
CA ASP A 579 5.53 -32.18 -3.18
C ASP A 579 6.48 -32.70 -4.27
N PRO A 580 7.79 -32.85 -3.98
CA PRO A 580 8.76 -33.28 -4.99
C PRO A 580 8.46 -34.69 -5.50
N SER A 581 7.72 -35.50 -4.73
CA SER A 581 7.33 -36.86 -5.12
C SER A 581 6.18 -36.89 -6.14
N SER A 582 5.42 -35.79 -6.25
CA SER A 582 4.33 -35.63 -7.22
C SER A 582 4.83 -35.16 -8.59
N VAL A 583 6.13 -34.91 -8.74
CA VAL A 583 6.76 -34.41 -9.96
C VAL A 583 7.61 -35.51 -10.58
N SER A 584 7.61 -35.61 -11.91
CA SER A 584 8.54 -36.48 -12.61
C SER A 584 9.99 -36.09 -12.32
N GLN A 585 10.83 -37.09 -12.12
CA GLN A 585 12.28 -36.88 -12.09
C GLN A 585 12.76 -36.38 -13.46
N MET A 586 13.86 -35.64 -13.47
CA MET A 586 14.43 -35.18 -14.74
C MET A 586 14.92 -36.36 -15.57
N VAL A 587 14.59 -36.32 -16.85
CA VAL A 587 14.97 -37.33 -17.84
C VAL A 587 15.77 -36.65 -18.93
N VAL A 588 16.92 -37.22 -19.27
CA VAL A 588 17.72 -36.76 -20.40
C VAL A 588 17.00 -37.12 -21.69
N ILE A 589 16.71 -36.13 -22.52
CA ILE A 589 15.97 -36.30 -23.78
C ILE A 589 16.94 -36.49 -24.94
N ASP A 590 17.87 -35.54 -25.11
CA ASP A 590 18.87 -35.59 -26.17
C ASP A 590 20.28 -35.65 -25.53
N ARG A 591 21.03 -36.71 -25.89
CA ARG A 591 22.50 -36.81 -25.71
C ARG A 591 23.13 -36.81 -27.09
N GLY A 592 23.91 -35.79 -27.45
CA GLY A 592 24.54 -35.73 -28.77
C GLY A 592 25.01 -34.33 -29.14
N GLU A 593 25.50 -34.16 -30.37
CA GLU A 593 26.00 -32.86 -30.84
C GLU A 593 24.88 -31.87 -31.19
N MET A 594 23.65 -32.31 -31.45
CA MET A 594 22.57 -31.45 -31.95
C MET A 594 21.26 -31.69 -31.20
N TYR A 595 20.46 -30.65 -31.05
CA TYR A 595 19.10 -30.73 -30.54
C TYR A 595 18.17 -29.73 -31.23
N ILE A 596 16.86 -29.97 -31.14
CA ILE A 596 15.82 -29.06 -31.62
C ILE A 596 15.18 -28.37 -30.41
N PRO A 597 15.24 -27.03 -30.30
CA PRO A 597 14.50 -26.29 -29.29
C PRO A 597 13.01 -26.59 -29.36
N ARG A 598 12.44 -27.12 -28.27
CA ARG A 598 11.03 -27.51 -28.16
C ARG A 598 10.56 -27.47 -26.71
N CYS A 599 9.27 -27.66 -26.50
CA CYS A 599 8.66 -27.84 -25.19
C CYS A 599 8.32 -29.33 -25.01
N VAL A 600 8.94 -30.00 -24.03
CA VAL A 600 8.69 -31.44 -23.74
C VAL A 600 7.85 -31.66 -22.49
N THR A 601 7.90 -30.72 -21.54
CA THR A 601 6.96 -30.62 -20.43
C THR A 601 6.05 -29.45 -20.73
N THR A 602 4.78 -29.71 -21.07
CA THR A 602 3.83 -28.67 -21.46
C THR A 602 2.80 -28.43 -20.37
N VAL A 603 2.48 -27.15 -20.10
CA VAL A 603 1.36 -26.79 -19.24
C VAL A 603 0.10 -26.69 -20.07
N LEU A 604 -0.77 -27.69 -19.96
CA LEU A 604 -2.06 -27.71 -20.65
C LEU A 604 -3.00 -26.64 -20.10
N GLU A 605 -2.98 -26.45 -18.78
CA GLU A 605 -3.92 -25.58 -18.10
C GLU A 605 -3.29 -24.92 -16.87
N ARG A 606 -3.66 -23.67 -16.63
CA ARG A 606 -3.44 -22.97 -15.37
C ARG A 606 -4.79 -22.55 -14.81
N LYS A 607 -5.05 -22.83 -13.54
CA LYS A 607 -6.24 -22.42 -12.81
C LYS A 607 -5.87 -21.69 -11.53
N ASP A 608 -6.58 -20.60 -11.26
CA ASP A 608 -6.54 -19.92 -9.97
C ASP A 608 -7.68 -20.46 -9.10
N TYR A 609 -7.33 -21.04 -7.96
CA TYR A 609 -8.30 -21.35 -6.92
C TYR A 609 -8.41 -20.17 -5.98
N CYS A 610 -9.58 -19.54 -5.97
CA CYS A 610 -9.90 -18.44 -5.07
C CYS A 610 -10.82 -18.93 -3.95
N CYS A 611 -10.48 -18.59 -2.71
CA CYS A 611 -11.33 -18.78 -1.54
C CYS A 611 -11.60 -17.43 -0.87
N ASP A 612 -12.88 -17.08 -0.75
CA ASP A 612 -13.38 -15.88 -0.09
C ASP A 612 -13.37 -16.08 1.44
N ARG A 613 -12.64 -15.23 2.16
CA ARG A 613 -12.70 -15.10 3.62
C ARG A 613 -13.17 -13.71 3.99
N ASP A 614 -13.70 -13.55 5.20
CA ASP A 614 -14.31 -12.28 5.62
C ASP A 614 -13.47 -11.04 5.31
N LYS A 615 -12.15 -11.06 5.59
CA LYS A 615 -11.23 -9.92 5.41
C LYS A 615 -10.29 -9.99 4.19
N GLU A 616 -10.18 -11.16 3.57
CA GLU A 616 -9.11 -11.42 2.58
C GLU A 616 -9.53 -12.46 1.52
N LEU A 617 -8.80 -12.51 0.40
CA LEU A 617 -8.86 -13.61 -0.55
C LEU A 617 -7.66 -14.53 -0.36
N LEU A 618 -7.91 -15.85 -0.43
CA LEU A 618 -6.84 -16.82 -0.63
C LEU A 618 -6.77 -17.17 -2.11
N ILE A 619 -5.57 -17.11 -2.69
CA ILE A 619 -5.33 -17.58 -4.06
C ILE A 619 -4.28 -18.68 -4.05
N GLY A 620 -4.58 -19.80 -4.69
CA GLY A 620 -3.62 -20.84 -5.04
C GLY A 620 -3.59 -21.05 -6.55
N LEU A 621 -2.43 -21.33 -7.11
CA LEU A 621 -2.27 -21.64 -8.53
C LEU A 621 -2.19 -23.15 -8.69
N LYS A 622 -2.90 -23.68 -9.68
CA LYS A 622 -2.79 -25.06 -10.14
C LYS A 622 -2.36 -25.08 -11.61
N PHE A 623 -1.42 -25.94 -11.91
CA PHE A 623 -0.95 -26.24 -13.25
C PHE A 623 -1.28 -27.69 -13.57
N VAL A 624 -1.89 -27.92 -14.72
CA VAL A 624 -2.07 -29.26 -15.28
C VAL A 624 -0.97 -29.47 -16.30
N VAL A 625 -0.08 -30.42 -16.00
CA VAL A 625 1.14 -30.66 -16.76
C VAL A 625 0.98 -31.94 -17.59
N ASP A 626 1.50 -31.92 -18.81
CA ASP A 626 1.59 -33.07 -19.71
C ASP A 626 3.05 -33.33 -20.10
N GLU A 627 3.48 -34.55 -19.82
CA GLU A 627 4.83 -35.07 -20.06
C GLU A 627 4.77 -36.37 -20.88
N SER A 628 3.71 -36.55 -21.68
CA SER A 628 3.60 -37.67 -22.62
C SER A 628 4.77 -37.74 -23.60
N ALA A 629 5.45 -36.62 -23.87
CA ALA A 629 6.64 -36.55 -24.71
C ALA A 629 7.89 -37.16 -24.05
N ILE A 630 7.89 -37.32 -22.73
CA ILE A 630 9.00 -37.84 -21.92
C ILE A 630 8.75 -39.31 -21.53
N THR A 631 7.50 -39.64 -21.22
CA THR A 631 7.10 -40.94 -20.66
C THR A 631 6.75 -41.95 -21.76
N GLN A 632 7.77 -42.62 -22.32
CA GLN A 632 7.56 -43.82 -23.15
C GLN A 632 7.35 -45.12 -22.33
N ARG A 633 7.32 -45.05 -20.98
CA ARG A 633 7.16 -46.21 -20.08
C ARG A 633 5.85 -46.18 -19.30
N ALA A 634 5.30 -47.37 -19.04
CA ALA A 634 3.91 -47.65 -18.66
C ALA A 634 3.49 -47.34 -17.20
N ASP A 635 4.40 -46.90 -16.32
CA ASP A 635 4.15 -46.92 -14.86
C ASP A 635 3.91 -45.55 -14.20
N SER A 636 4.08 -44.43 -14.90
CA SER A 636 3.79 -43.08 -14.39
C SER A 636 2.70 -42.40 -15.21
N ALA A 637 1.73 -41.75 -14.57
CA ALA A 637 0.73 -40.97 -15.28
C ALA A 637 1.43 -39.85 -16.07
N PRO A 638 1.29 -39.78 -17.42
CA PRO A 638 1.93 -38.74 -18.23
C PRO A 638 1.37 -37.34 -17.95
N ARG A 639 0.31 -37.26 -17.13
CA ARG A 639 -0.36 -36.02 -16.74
C ARG A 639 -0.53 -35.97 -15.23
N PHE A 640 -0.17 -34.84 -14.65
CA PHE A 640 -0.26 -34.60 -13.22
C PHE A 640 -0.56 -33.13 -12.92
N GLU A 641 -0.80 -32.84 -11.66
CA GLU A 641 -1.19 -31.51 -11.18
C GLU A 641 -0.12 -30.96 -10.25
N LEU A 642 0.28 -29.71 -10.48
CA LEU A 642 1.20 -28.98 -9.61
C LEU A 642 0.55 -27.75 -9.02
N TYR A 643 0.94 -27.43 -7.79
CA TYR A 643 0.43 -26.29 -7.06
C TYR A 643 1.56 -25.30 -6.77
N SER A 644 1.26 -24.00 -6.91
CA SER A 644 2.20 -22.92 -6.65
C SER A 644 1.47 -21.64 -6.24
N SER A 645 2.21 -20.58 -5.97
CA SER A 645 1.69 -19.34 -5.41
C SER A 645 2.46 -18.12 -5.92
N PHE A 646 1.85 -16.94 -5.90
CA PHE A 646 2.47 -15.74 -6.46
C PHE A 646 3.65 -15.26 -5.62
N ARG A 647 3.58 -15.39 -4.29
CA ARG A 647 4.70 -15.09 -3.40
C ARG A 647 5.81 -16.11 -3.59
N PHE A 648 5.50 -17.40 -3.71
CA PHE A 648 6.52 -18.43 -3.92
C PHE A 648 7.28 -18.24 -5.24
N MET A 649 6.56 -17.93 -6.32
CA MET A 649 7.14 -17.52 -7.60
C MET A 649 8.04 -16.28 -7.45
N HIS A 650 7.64 -15.30 -6.62
CA HIS A 650 8.42 -14.08 -6.37
C HIS A 650 9.72 -14.38 -5.61
N GLN A 651 9.63 -15.16 -4.53
CA GLN A 651 10.77 -15.61 -3.73
C GLN A 651 11.80 -16.38 -4.57
N THR A 652 11.30 -17.21 -5.48
CA THR A 652 12.11 -17.99 -6.43
C THR A 652 12.97 -17.07 -7.30
N LEU A 653 12.35 -16.07 -7.94
CA LEU A 653 13.08 -15.10 -8.76
C LEU A 653 13.95 -14.15 -7.93
N TRP A 654 13.57 -13.87 -6.68
CA TRP A 654 14.32 -12.98 -5.79
C TRP A 654 15.70 -13.53 -5.46
N THR A 655 15.82 -14.86 -5.29
CA THR A 655 16.95 -15.48 -4.58
C THR A 655 17.83 -16.42 -5.40
N GLY A 656 17.38 -16.90 -6.57
CA GLY A 656 18.05 -18.04 -7.22
C GLY A 656 18.16 -18.03 -8.74
N VAL A 657 17.48 -17.10 -9.43
CA VAL A 657 17.46 -17.09 -10.91
C VAL A 657 18.34 -15.97 -11.45
N LYS A 658 19.41 -16.35 -12.15
CA LYS A 658 20.24 -15.42 -12.93
C LYS A 658 19.65 -15.27 -14.33
N LEU A 659 19.56 -14.03 -14.82
CA LEU A 659 19.15 -13.76 -16.21
C LEU A 659 20.37 -13.68 -17.11
N THR A 660 20.25 -14.19 -18.33
CA THR A 660 21.30 -14.02 -19.34
C THR A 660 21.46 -12.54 -19.74
N LYS A 661 22.69 -12.16 -20.07
CA LYS A 661 23.03 -10.88 -20.71
C LYS A 661 22.67 -10.92 -22.20
N SER A 662 22.31 -9.77 -22.75
CA SER A 662 22.01 -9.65 -24.17
C SER A 662 23.24 -9.95 -25.04
N CYS A 663 23.05 -10.64 -26.16
CA CYS A 663 24.08 -10.82 -27.20
C CYS A 663 23.94 -9.74 -28.28
N SER A 664 25.04 -9.42 -28.96
CA SER A 664 25.10 -8.34 -29.96
C SER A 664 24.88 -8.81 -31.41
N HIS A 665 24.80 -10.12 -31.63
CA HIS A 665 24.58 -10.70 -32.96
C HIS A 665 23.12 -11.13 -33.12
N ASP A 666 22.64 -11.11 -34.36
CA ASP A 666 21.33 -11.64 -34.70
C ASP A 666 21.29 -13.14 -34.43
N GLU A 667 20.16 -13.62 -33.90
CA GLU A 667 19.97 -15.05 -33.74
C GLU A 667 19.68 -15.66 -35.11
N GLU A 668 20.60 -16.46 -35.63
CA GLU A 668 20.31 -17.31 -36.79
C GLU A 668 19.20 -18.28 -36.39
N ASP A 669 18.03 -18.19 -37.03
CA ASP A 669 16.87 -19.06 -36.78
C ASP A 669 17.10 -20.45 -37.39
N THR A 670 18.10 -21.17 -36.87
CA THR A 670 18.32 -22.57 -37.23
C THR A 670 17.39 -23.45 -36.40
N ARG A 671 16.63 -24.31 -37.08
CA ARG A 671 15.75 -25.29 -36.44
C ARG A 671 16.51 -26.28 -35.55
N GLU A 672 17.78 -26.52 -35.86
CA GLU A 672 18.68 -27.39 -35.11
C GLU A 672 19.82 -26.56 -34.52
N ARG A 673 20.20 -26.88 -33.28
CA ARG A 673 21.23 -26.19 -32.49
C ARG A 673 22.27 -27.19 -32.03
N ARG A 674 23.53 -26.77 -31.95
CA ARG A 674 24.61 -27.61 -31.46
C ARG A 674 24.62 -27.62 -29.93
N LEU A 675 24.62 -28.79 -29.30
CA LEU A 675 24.88 -28.94 -27.87
C LEU A 675 26.39 -28.88 -27.61
N PRO A 676 26.85 -28.00 -26.69
CA PRO A 676 28.24 -28.00 -26.27
C PRO A 676 28.62 -29.29 -25.53
N MET A 677 29.92 -29.58 -25.44
CA MET A 677 30.41 -30.73 -24.68
C MET A 677 29.93 -30.67 -23.23
N ASN A 678 29.62 -31.82 -22.63
CA ASN A 678 29.09 -31.95 -21.27
C ASN A 678 27.76 -31.23 -21.01
N THR A 679 26.98 -30.98 -22.07
CA THR A 679 25.63 -30.42 -21.99
C THR A 679 24.59 -31.44 -22.46
N VAL A 680 23.47 -31.52 -21.76
CA VAL A 680 22.32 -32.37 -22.13
C VAL A 680 21.04 -31.57 -22.16
N THR A 681 20.07 -31.99 -22.98
CA THR A 681 18.70 -31.51 -22.85
C THR A 681 17.92 -32.40 -21.91
N VAL A 682 17.09 -31.79 -21.08
CA VAL A 682 16.28 -32.48 -20.08
C VAL A 682 14.82 -32.11 -20.21
N GLY A 683 13.97 -33.09 -19.94
CA GLY A 683 12.56 -32.92 -19.63
C GLY A 683 12.32 -33.28 -18.16
N GLY A 684 11.13 -32.95 -17.65
CA GLY A 684 10.77 -33.19 -16.26
C GLY A 684 11.04 -31.97 -15.37
N LEU A 685 10.38 -31.95 -14.22
CA LEU A 685 10.39 -30.80 -13.30
C LEU A 685 11.00 -31.14 -11.92
N GLY A 686 11.41 -32.39 -11.69
CA GLY A 686 11.89 -32.89 -10.41
C GLY A 686 13.35 -32.54 -10.06
N GLU A 687 13.70 -32.73 -8.78
CA GLU A 687 15.02 -32.36 -8.23
C GLU A 687 16.13 -33.38 -8.49
N GLY A 688 15.78 -34.59 -8.91
CA GLY A 688 16.70 -35.70 -9.15
C GLY A 688 16.60 -36.23 -10.58
N PHE A 689 17.67 -36.84 -11.07
CA PHE A 689 17.61 -37.65 -12.28
C PHE A 689 16.97 -39.00 -11.96
N GLN A 690 16.25 -39.57 -12.93
CA GLN A 690 15.54 -40.84 -12.74
C GLN A 690 16.46 -42.07 -12.60
N PHE A 691 17.79 -41.91 -12.60
CA PHE A 691 18.75 -43.01 -12.54
C PHE A 691 19.97 -42.71 -11.68
N GLU A 692 20.42 -43.72 -10.91
CA GLU A 692 21.66 -43.78 -10.11
C GLU A 692 22.96 -43.74 -10.94
N GLN A 693 22.89 -43.42 -12.23
CA GLN A 693 24.09 -43.22 -13.05
C GLN A 693 24.51 -41.76 -12.95
N GLU A 694 25.68 -41.53 -12.36
CA GLU A 694 26.42 -40.26 -12.45
C GLU A 694 26.34 -39.73 -13.88
N THR A 695 25.51 -38.73 -14.14
CA THR A 695 25.56 -37.97 -15.38
C THR A 695 26.83 -37.13 -15.31
N PRO A 696 27.87 -37.38 -16.13
CA PRO A 696 29.08 -36.54 -16.14
C PRO A 696 28.79 -35.12 -16.63
N GLU A 697 27.60 -34.89 -17.20
CA GLU A 697 27.21 -33.63 -17.80
C GLU A 697 26.93 -32.57 -16.72
N ARG A 698 27.65 -31.46 -16.83
CA ARG A 698 27.62 -30.38 -15.82
C ARG A 698 26.52 -29.37 -16.12
N LEU A 699 26.07 -29.30 -17.38
CA LEU A 699 25.05 -28.38 -17.83
C LEU A 699 23.81 -29.11 -18.34
N CYS A 700 22.65 -28.69 -17.86
CA CYS A 700 21.36 -29.18 -18.32
C CYS A 700 20.60 -28.06 -19.02
N ILE A 701 19.90 -28.38 -20.11
CA ILE A 701 19.02 -27.47 -20.84
C ILE A 701 17.58 -27.95 -20.69
N ALA A 702 16.74 -27.22 -19.96
CA ALA A 702 15.32 -27.55 -19.86
C ALA A 702 14.60 -27.17 -21.17
N LEU A 703 13.91 -28.13 -21.78
CA LEU A 703 13.18 -27.95 -23.03
C LEU A 703 11.77 -27.41 -22.76
N VAL A 704 11.65 -26.08 -22.67
CA VAL A 704 10.40 -25.34 -22.40
C VAL A 704 10.15 -24.21 -23.40
N HIS A 705 10.74 -24.34 -24.59
CA HIS A 705 10.72 -23.29 -25.60
C HIS A 705 9.28 -22.93 -26.02
N GLY A 706 8.96 -21.64 -25.99
CA GLY A 706 7.69 -21.10 -26.46
C GLY A 706 6.53 -21.15 -25.45
N ASP A 707 6.71 -21.76 -24.28
CA ASP A 707 5.68 -21.86 -23.24
C ASP A 707 6.15 -21.20 -21.92
N SER A 708 5.61 -20.01 -21.64
CA SER A 708 5.93 -19.23 -20.44
C SER A 708 5.51 -19.90 -19.13
N ARG A 709 4.45 -20.72 -19.14
CA ARG A 709 3.97 -21.44 -17.97
C ARG A 709 4.89 -22.61 -17.64
N SER A 710 5.36 -23.32 -18.66
CA SER A 710 6.37 -24.37 -18.51
C SER A 710 7.71 -23.80 -18.05
N ARG A 711 8.08 -22.60 -18.52
CA ARG A 711 9.24 -21.84 -18.01
C ARG A 711 9.09 -21.50 -16.53
N TRP A 712 7.91 -21.07 -16.07
CA TRP A 712 7.63 -20.86 -14.65
C TRP A 712 7.87 -22.12 -13.82
N LEU A 713 7.23 -23.23 -14.18
CA LEU A 713 7.38 -24.49 -13.46
C LEU A 713 8.84 -24.95 -13.41
N SER A 714 9.57 -24.70 -14.49
CA SER A 714 10.98 -25.02 -14.54
C SER A 714 11.77 -24.18 -13.54
N VAL A 715 11.54 -22.87 -13.42
CA VAL A 715 12.32 -22.02 -12.50
C VAL A 715 11.97 -22.20 -11.02
N LEU A 716 10.82 -22.82 -10.70
CA LEU A 716 10.43 -23.06 -9.32
C LEU A 716 11.52 -23.86 -8.56
N PRO A 717 11.70 -23.60 -7.26
CA PRO A 717 12.81 -24.13 -6.49
C PRO A 717 12.71 -25.65 -6.42
N GLY A 718 13.76 -26.30 -6.89
CA GLY A 718 13.97 -27.73 -6.80
C GLY A 718 15.43 -28.03 -6.47
N GLY A 719 15.77 -28.20 -5.20
CA GLY A 719 17.14 -28.51 -4.74
C GLY A 719 18.17 -27.37 -4.78
N ASN A 720 19.45 -27.71 -4.59
CA ASN A 720 20.60 -26.79 -4.51
C ASN A 720 21.13 -26.29 -5.89
N ARG A 721 20.30 -26.33 -6.93
CA ARG A 721 20.76 -26.06 -8.31
C ARG A 721 20.81 -24.57 -8.61
N GLN A 722 21.85 -24.14 -9.33
CA GLN A 722 21.88 -22.80 -9.91
C GLN A 722 21.05 -22.77 -11.19
N ILE A 723 20.12 -21.81 -11.27
CA ILE A 723 19.21 -21.67 -12.42
C ILE A 723 19.58 -20.40 -13.19
N MET A 724 19.84 -20.57 -14.49
CA MET A 724 19.95 -19.45 -15.43
C MET A 724 18.75 -19.46 -16.38
N LEU A 725 18.06 -18.32 -16.46
CA LEU A 725 16.92 -18.10 -17.34
C LEU A 725 17.37 -17.29 -18.56
N ARG A 726 17.20 -17.87 -19.75
CA ARG A 726 17.50 -17.19 -21.02
C ARG A 726 16.46 -16.13 -21.34
N ARG A 727 16.92 -14.93 -21.69
CA ARG A 727 16.11 -13.85 -22.28
C ARG A 727 15.74 -14.18 -23.73
N ARG A 728 14.47 -14.49 -23.99
CA ARG A 728 13.94 -15.02 -25.26
C ARG A 728 14.35 -14.21 -26.49
N TYR A 729 14.36 -12.89 -26.39
CA TYR A 729 14.60 -11.98 -27.51
C TYR A 729 15.93 -11.22 -27.42
N GLN A 730 16.73 -11.48 -26.39
CA GLN A 730 17.95 -10.71 -26.15
C GLN A 730 19.20 -11.58 -26.15
N THR A 731 19.08 -12.88 -25.92
CA THR A 731 20.22 -13.80 -25.89
C THR A 731 19.90 -14.99 -26.77
N CYS A 732 20.78 -15.35 -27.71
CA CYS A 732 20.66 -16.61 -28.43
C CYS A 732 20.91 -17.80 -27.50
N VAL A 733 20.55 -19.01 -27.95
CA VAL A 733 20.84 -20.27 -27.24
C VAL A 733 22.32 -20.39 -26.87
N ASP A 734 23.21 -20.23 -27.85
CA ASP A 734 24.64 -20.51 -27.67
C ASP A 734 25.29 -19.59 -26.63
N CYS A 735 24.97 -18.29 -26.68
CA CYS A 735 25.42 -17.33 -25.68
C CYS A 735 24.85 -17.61 -24.29
N ALA A 736 23.59 -18.05 -24.20
CA ALA A 736 22.99 -18.39 -22.92
C ALA A 736 23.66 -19.63 -22.31
N VAL A 737 23.97 -20.64 -23.13
CA VAL A 737 24.72 -21.83 -22.73
C VAL A 737 26.13 -21.47 -22.29
N GLN A 738 26.85 -20.65 -23.07
CA GLN A 738 28.19 -20.19 -22.71
C GLN A 738 28.20 -19.42 -21.38
N GLN A 739 27.24 -18.50 -21.19
CA GLN A 739 27.12 -17.75 -19.94
C GLN A 739 26.86 -18.63 -18.73
N ALA A 740 26.09 -19.71 -18.89
CA ALA A 740 25.84 -20.65 -17.80
C ALA A 740 27.01 -21.59 -17.55
N ALA A 741 27.74 -22.01 -18.58
CA ALA A 741 28.99 -22.75 -18.40
C ALA A 741 30.00 -21.94 -17.57
N CYS A 742 30.07 -20.61 -17.75
CA CYS A 742 30.89 -19.74 -16.91
C CYS A 742 30.43 -19.66 -15.44
N LEU A 743 29.16 -19.96 -15.13
CA LEU A 743 28.70 -20.03 -13.74
C LEU A 743 29.16 -21.31 -13.01
N ASP A 744 29.40 -22.38 -13.77
CA ASP A 744 29.81 -23.70 -13.28
C ASP A 744 31.26 -23.72 -12.77
N GLU A 745 32.10 -22.81 -13.28
CA GLU A 745 33.49 -22.67 -12.82
C GLU A 745 33.57 -22.12 -11.38
N GLU A 746 32.46 -21.58 -10.85
CA GLU A 746 32.35 -21.04 -9.49
C GLU A 746 31.58 -21.94 -8.50
N ALA A 747 30.77 -22.92 -8.95
CA ALA A 747 30.03 -23.86 -8.10
C ALA A 747 29.45 -25.06 -8.89
N SER A 748 29.08 -26.16 -8.21
CA SER A 748 28.52 -27.40 -8.78
C SER A 748 27.36 -27.21 -9.79
N ALA A 749 27.53 -27.74 -11.01
CA ALA A 749 26.57 -28.05 -12.09
C ALA A 749 25.34 -27.11 -12.28
N PRO A 750 25.38 -26.12 -13.20
CA PRO A 750 24.27 -25.22 -13.52
C PRO A 750 23.22 -25.79 -14.50
N LEU A 751 21.99 -25.27 -14.43
CA LEU A 751 20.86 -25.60 -15.33
C LEU A 751 20.43 -24.34 -16.12
N VAL A 752 20.49 -24.42 -17.45
CA VAL A 752 20.00 -23.40 -18.40
C VAL A 752 18.58 -23.71 -18.82
N LYS A 753 17.72 -22.69 -18.88
CA LYS A 753 16.32 -22.83 -19.32
C LYS A 753 16.08 -21.94 -20.52
N HIS A 754 15.64 -22.53 -21.64
CA HIS A 754 15.47 -21.86 -22.94
C HIS A 754 14.01 -21.57 -23.29
#